data_AF-A0AA35JDP8-F1
#
_entry.id   AF-A0AA35JDP8-F1
#
_cell.length_a   1.000
_cell.length_b   1.000
_cell.length_c   1.000
_cell.angle_alpha   90.00
_cell.angle_beta   90.00
_cell.angle_gamma   90.00
#
_symmetry.space_group_name_H-M   'P 1'
#
loop_
_entity.id
_entity.type
_entity.pdbx_description
1 polymer ?
#
loop_
_entity_poly.entity_id
_entity_poly.type
_entity_poly.pdbx_seq_one_letter_code
_entity_poly.pdbx_strand_id
1 'polypeptide(L)'
;MTDIDELVQESVGFLHKTFDEFSISLHSIESEPLPSSMFNENVLNFEWEPLQNNLSTVYDKDRLIDTVLKRFIIDSMTNAIEDGEERNLEKGLLKSCICLDFVYNARRSRKEPPSWGNTFFDLFSTIVDLLNSPSTFLKFWPYAESRIEWFKMNTSVEPIPLGESNLISYKQPLYEKLRHWNDILAKLENNDILNTTEHYNMKYKLENFISNLLPINEESNFNRSASISALQESDSKLNETKSGRESGRNSDAIFSADYNFVFHHLITCPIEFAFSDLEYKNDVERSLSPLLDALLEIEENFYGKIKINNKTRFALEETLNNEYYADYDIMTPKLPVYIKHSNAMKMDRNEFWENLHNMKESGGFVLRPTVMDISLGNSNSLYRQLTQEDNDYYRKQFILQLCFSANLIRNLISSDETRNFYKSCCLRENPLGHIDFENFDENNKKRGLDMCSYICDNRILKFYKIKDPDFHNVIQRLMSSDEKFAAAKVDGFKEFQNFKISKKKLSSPDFDKTFRKFTFIKMGNKLISNVWKIATGLDKIEQEVKRPEGVYQAAQSKWESKVASDGSNEEAKDEIIRQWQTLRFLRSRYLFDFDKVNENTGVDGLFGTYEKAEESGDDIKEKLLFKINQVHRKRLQDAREYRIGKERKKRALEEDTLDKGGKKTKLRLPDYNSQTEGDELTSRETILGHELAEENTKTGGAKASSQDSDEGKEAGKSAPQSSTA
;
A
#
# COMPACT_ATOMS: atom_id res chain seq x y z
N MET A 1 -3.54 -61.65 45.99
CA MET A 1 -2.92 -60.48 45.36
C MET A 1 -2.74 -60.88 43.91
N THR A 2 -3.61 -60.39 43.03
CA THR A 2 -3.37 -60.38 41.58
C THR A 2 -2.11 -59.57 41.34
N ASP A 3 -1.27 -60.01 40.39
CA ASP A 3 -0.09 -59.23 40.02
C ASP A 3 -0.54 -57.97 39.24
N ILE A 4 0.15 -56.85 39.43
CA ILE A 4 -0.18 -55.62 38.70
C ILE A 4 0.14 -55.82 37.22
N ASP A 5 1.19 -56.57 36.91
CA ASP A 5 1.60 -56.91 35.54
C ASP A 5 0.56 -57.81 34.84
N GLU A 6 -0.07 -58.74 35.57
CA GLU A 6 -1.16 -59.58 35.07
C GLU A 6 -2.40 -58.73 34.72
N LEU A 7 -2.79 -57.81 35.61
CA LEU A 7 -3.89 -56.86 35.37
C LEU A 7 -3.63 -55.92 34.19
N VAL A 8 -2.38 -55.47 34.01
CA VAL A 8 -1.98 -54.66 32.85
C VAL A 8 -2.11 -55.50 31.57
N GLN A 9 -1.62 -56.75 31.57
CA GLN A 9 -1.67 -57.62 30.40
C GLN A 9 -3.11 -57.98 30.00
N GLU A 10 -3.99 -58.29 30.95
CA GLU A 10 -5.43 -58.50 30.70
C GLU A 10 -6.08 -57.24 30.10
N SER A 11 -5.73 -56.06 30.63
CA SER A 11 -6.26 -54.78 30.14
C SER A 11 -5.78 -54.43 28.73
N VAL A 12 -4.52 -54.71 28.40
CA VAL A 12 -3.98 -54.57 27.03
C VAL A 12 -4.68 -55.55 26.07
N GLY A 13 -4.91 -56.80 26.48
CA GLY A 13 -5.67 -57.78 25.70
C GLY A 13 -7.12 -57.34 25.43
N PHE A 14 -7.79 -56.77 26.44
CA PHE A 14 -9.12 -56.17 26.29
C PHE A 14 -9.12 -55.00 25.28
N LEU A 15 -8.12 -54.11 25.33
CA LEU A 15 -8.01 -52.99 24.39
C LEU A 15 -7.71 -53.46 22.95
N HIS A 16 -6.85 -54.46 22.75
CA HIS A 16 -6.64 -55.06 21.42
C HIS A 16 -7.95 -55.54 20.82
N LYS A 17 -8.69 -56.39 21.56
CA LYS A 17 -10.00 -56.88 21.10
C LYS A 17 -10.96 -55.72 20.78
N THR A 18 -11.05 -54.72 21.65
CA THR A 18 -11.96 -53.58 21.49
C THR A 18 -11.60 -52.68 20.30
N PHE A 19 -10.31 -52.44 20.04
CA PHE A 19 -9.86 -51.59 18.93
C PHE A 19 -9.77 -52.36 17.60
N ASP A 20 -9.62 -53.69 17.61
CA ASP A 20 -9.75 -54.53 16.41
C ASP A 20 -11.20 -54.64 15.87
N GLU A 21 -12.21 -54.28 16.68
CA GLU A 21 -13.62 -54.21 16.24
C GLU A 21 -13.93 -52.95 15.39
N PHE A 22 -13.01 -51.97 15.30
CA PHE A 22 -13.19 -50.76 14.49
C PHE A 22 -12.96 -51.02 13.00
N SER A 23 -14.01 -50.86 12.17
CA SER A 23 -13.94 -51.03 10.71
C SER A 23 -13.36 -49.83 9.96
N ILE A 24 -12.32 -49.18 10.49
CA ILE A 24 -11.78 -47.89 10.01
C ILE A 24 -10.42 -48.11 9.34
N SER A 25 -10.14 -47.37 8.26
CA SER A 25 -8.83 -47.39 7.59
C SER A 25 -7.91 -46.29 8.11
N LEU A 26 -6.58 -46.52 8.01
CA LEU A 26 -5.56 -45.55 8.42
C LEU A 26 -5.75 -44.18 7.72
N HIS A 27 -5.94 -44.17 6.41
CA HIS A 27 -6.22 -42.95 5.62
C HIS A 27 -7.47 -42.18 6.11
N SER A 28 -8.49 -42.87 6.63
CA SER A 28 -9.68 -42.21 7.17
C SER A 28 -9.37 -41.46 8.46
N ILE A 29 -8.64 -42.08 9.38
CA ILE A 29 -8.29 -41.46 10.67
C ILE A 29 -7.21 -40.39 10.54
N GLU A 30 -6.26 -40.51 9.61
CA GLU A 30 -5.24 -39.48 9.34
C GLU A 30 -5.85 -38.08 9.10
N SER A 31 -6.98 -38.03 8.40
CA SER A 31 -7.64 -36.78 7.99
C SER A 31 -8.75 -36.33 8.93
N GLU A 32 -9.54 -37.25 9.50
CA GLU A 32 -10.71 -36.90 10.32
C GLU A 32 -10.64 -37.51 11.75
N PRO A 33 -10.97 -36.73 12.81
CA PRO A 33 -10.98 -37.21 14.20
C PRO A 33 -12.11 -38.21 14.47
N LEU A 34 -11.78 -39.30 15.17
CA LEU A 34 -12.77 -40.26 15.61
C LEU A 34 -13.79 -39.59 16.55
N PRO A 35 -15.09 -39.56 16.19
CA PRO A 35 -16.10 -38.98 17.04
C PRO A 35 -16.29 -39.86 18.27
N SER A 36 -16.48 -39.22 19.43
CA SER A 36 -16.78 -39.89 20.71
C SER A 36 -17.89 -40.94 20.61
N SER A 37 -18.87 -40.77 19.71
CA SER A 37 -19.97 -41.73 19.46
C SER A 37 -19.55 -43.08 18.87
N MET A 38 -18.33 -43.23 18.36
CA MET A 38 -17.80 -44.54 17.92
C MET A 38 -17.23 -45.36 19.08
N PHE A 39 -16.89 -44.72 20.22
CA PHE A 39 -16.45 -45.42 21.41
C PHE A 39 -17.65 -45.73 22.32
N ASN A 40 -17.71 -46.96 22.83
CA ASN A 40 -18.70 -47.34 23.83
C ASN A 40 -18.46 -46.53 25.14
N GLU A 41 -19.51 -45.96 25.73
CA GLU A 41 -19.43 -45.13 26.94
C GLU A 41 -18.72 -45.86 28.10
N ASN A 42 -18.91 -47.17 28.25
CA ASN A 42 -18.23 -47.98 29.28
C ASN A 42 -16.71 -47.99 29.08
N VAL A 43 -16.25 -47.98 27.83
CA VAL A 43 -14.81 -47.95 27.49
C VAL A 43 -14.24 -46.55 27.77
N LEU A 44 -14.97 -45.49 27.43
CA LEU A 44 -14.60 -44.09 27.71
C LEU A 44 -14.56 -43.77 29.21
N ASN A 45 -15.47 -44.35 30.01
CA ASN A 45 -15.55 -44.14 31.46
C ASN A 45 -14.58 -45.03 32.27
N PHE A 46 -13.72 -45.78 31.56
CA PHE A 46 -12.76 -46.71 32.14
C PHE A 46 -13.44 -47.76 33.03
N GLU A 47 -14.56 -48.29 32.57
CA GLU A 47 -15.33 -49.40 33.16
C GLU A 47 -14.97 -50.71 32.45
N TRP A 48 -13.67 -50.97 32.32
CA TRP A 48 -13.15 -52.15 31.62
C TRP A 48 -13.28 -53.41 32.48
N GLU A 49 -13.58 -54.55 31.86
CA GLU A 49 -13.83 -55.82 32.53
C GLU A 49 -12.70 -56.25 33.52
N PRO A 50 -11.40 -56.17 33.18
CA PRO A 50 -10.31 -56.50 34.13
C PRO A 50 -10.22 -55.53 35.32
N LEU A 51 -10.51 -54.24 35.08
CA LEU A 51 -10.45 -53.18 36.08
C LEU A 51 -11.61 -53.26 37.08
N GLN A 52 -12.81 -53.60 36.63
CA GLN A 52 -13.99 -53.77 37.51
C GLN A 52 -13.74 -54.88 38.54
N ASN A 53 -13.13 -55.99 38.13
CA ASN A 53 -12.83 -57.14 39.00
C ASN A 53 -11.75 -56.86 40.06
N ASN A 54 -10.96 -55.78 39.89
CA ASN A 54 -9.80 -55.44 40.74
C ASN A 54 -9.86 -54.02 41.36
N LEU A 55 -11.06 -53.42 41.45
CA LEU A 55 -11.26 -52.05 41.96
C LEU A 55 -10.63 -51.74 43.33
N SER A 56 -10.46 -52.75 44.20
CA SER A 56 -9.87 -52.58 45.54
C SER A 56 -8.34 -52.54 45.58
N THR A 57 -7.64 -52.93 44.51
CA THR A 57 -6.17 -53.01 44.46
C THR A 57 -5.52 -51.79 43.78
N VAL A 58 -6.31 -50.92 43.12
CA VAL A 58 -5.81 -49.79 42.34
C VAL A 58 -5.83 -48.49 43.16
N TYR A 59 -4.66 -48.05 43.62
CA TYR A 59 -4.52 -46.78 44.37
C TYR A 59 -4.62 -45.53 43.47
N ASP A 60 -4.16 -45.64 42.22
CA ASP A 60 -4.17 -44.56 41.22
C ASP A 60 -4.68 -45.08 39.86
N LYS A 61 -5.94 -44.77 39.55
CA LYS A 61 -6.64 -45.25 38.35
C LYS A 61 -6.06 -44.62 37.07
N ASP A 62 -5.80 -43.31 37.09
CA ASP A 62 -5.34 -42.57 35.90
C ASP A 62 -3.93 -43.05 35.49
N ARG A 63 -3.01 -43.29 36.44
CA ARG A 63 -1.68 -43.86 36.13
C ARG A 63 -1.71 -45.29 35.61
N LEU A 64 -2.65 -46.12 36.09
CA LEU A 64 -2.79 -47.49 35.58
C LEU A 64 -3.27 -47.47 34.13
N ILE A 65 -4.27 -46.63 33.81
CA ILE A 65 -4.75 -46.42 32.44
C ILE A 65 -3.61 -45.93 31.53
N ASP A 66 -2.86 -44.91 31.95
CA ASP A 66 -1.73 -44.37 31.19
C ASP A 66 -0.67 -45.46 30.89
N THR A 67 -0.40 -46.31 31.87
CA THR A 67 0.53 -47.45 31.74
C THR A 67 0.01 -48.49 30.74
N VAL A 68 -1.26 -48.87 30.83
CA VAL A 68 -1.91 -49.82 29.91
C VAL A 68 -1.92 -49.28 28.48
N LEU A 69 -2.27 -48.01 28.28
CA LEU A 69 -2.30 -47.38 26.94
C LEU A 69 -0.90 -47.27 26.32
N LYS A 70 0.11 -46.94 27.14
CA LYS A 70 1.52 -46.91 26.70
C LYS A 70 2.00 -48.31 26.32
N ARG A 71 1.68 -49.33 27.13
CA ARG A 71 2.01 -50.73 26.85
C ARG A 71 1.31 -51.23 25.57
N PHE A 72 0.03 -50.93 25.41
CA PHE A 72 -0.74 -51.23 24.20
C PHE A 72 -0.11 -50.65 22.92
N ILE A 73 0.38 -49.40 22.95
CA ILE A 73 1.10 -48.80 21.82
C ILE A 73 2.41 -49.54 21.54
N ILE A 74 3.21 -49.79 22.58
CA ILE A 74 4.50 -50.49 22.45
C ILE A 74 4.29 -51.89 21.86
N ASP A 75 3.35 -52.67 22.39
CA ASP A 75 3.06 -54.02 21.91
C ASP A 75 2.44 -53.98 20.49
N SER A 76 1.56 -53.02 20.19
CA SER A 76 0.99 -52.86 18.83
C SER A 76 2.05 -52.52 17.78
N MET A 77 2.97 -51.60 18.09
CA MET A 77 3.99 -51.13 17.16
C MET A 77 5.15 -52.12 17.03
N THR A 78 5.60 -52.73 18.13
CA THR A 78 6.75 -53.65 18.10
C THR A 78 6.41 -54.91 17.31
N ASN A 79 5.26 -55.55 17.57
CA ASN A 79 4.79 -56.70 16.78
C ASN A 79 4.65 -56.34 15.28
N ALA A 80 4.11 -55.16 14.99
CA ALA A 80 3.94 -54.67 13.62
C ALA A 80 5.25 -54.36 12.88
N ILE A 81 6.32 -54.07 13.61
CA ILE A 81 7.68 -53.84 13.10
C ILE A 81 8.44 -55.15 12.90
N GLU A 82 8.35 -56.08 13.86
CA GLU A 82 9.07 -57.37 13.83
C GLU A 82 8.58 -58.28 12.69
N ASP A 83 7.29 -58.24 12.35
CA ASP A 83 6.70 -59.00 11.23
C ASP A 83 7.23 -58.55 9.84
N GLY A 84 7.75 -57.33 9.70
CA GLY A 84 8.28 -56.79 8.45
C GLY A 84 7.27 -56.54 7.30
N GLU A 85 6.01 -56.98 7.42
CA GLU A 85 4.96 -56.69 6.43
C GLU A 85 4.41 -55.27 6.57
N GLU A 86 4.42 -54.50 5.48
CA GLU A 86 3.88 -53.13 5.41
C GLU A 86 2.43 -53.03 5.91
N ARG A 87 1.60 -54.05 5.63
CA ARG A 87 0.21 -54.13 6.10
C ARG A 87 0.06 -54.36 7.60
N ASN A 88 1.08 -54.89 8.28
CA ASN A 88 1.06 -55.02 9.74
C ASN A 88 1.49 -53.71 10.39
N LEU A 89 2.48 -53.01 9.81
CA LEU A 89 2.82 -51.63 10.20
C LEU A 89 1.61 -50.68 10.10
N GLU A 90 0.86 -50.71 9.00
CA GLU A 90 -0.36 -49.89 8.84
C GLU A 90 -1.41 -50.16 9.94
N LYS A 91 -1.56 -51.42 10.38
CA LYS A 91 -2.43 -51.76 11.53
C LYS A 91 -1.88 -51.25 12.85
N GLY A 92 -0.56 -51.32 13.07
CA GLY A 92 0.10 -50.77 14.26
C GLY A 92 -0.10 -49.25 14.37
N LEU A 93 0.09 -48.54 13.25
CA LEU A 93 -0.18 -47.10 13.13
C LEU A 93 -1.66 -46.78 13.37
N LEU A 94 -2.59 -47.53 12.77
CA LEU A 94 -4.03 -47.37 12.98
C LEU A 94 -4.41 -47.53 14.45
N LYS A 95 -3.96 -48.61 15.11
CA LYS A 95 -4.18 -48.83 16.55
C LYS A 95 -3.62 -47.71 17.41
N SER A 96 -2.45 -47.18 17.06
CA SER A 96 -1.82 -46.06 17.74
C SER A 96 -2.62 -44.75 17.58
N CYS A 97 -3.15 -44.47 16.38
CA CYS A 97 -4.03 -43.32 16.13
C CYS A 97 -5.36 -43.44 16.89
N ILE A 98 -5.99 -44.64 16.90
CA ILE A 98 -7.21 -44.92 17.69
C ILE A 98 -6.93 -44.68 19.18
N CYS A 99 -5.79 -45.12 19.70
CA CYS A 99 -5.39 -44.93 21.10
C CYS A 99 -5.22 -43.44 21.47
N LEU A 100 -4.62 -42.63 20.60
CA LEU A 100 -4.48 -41.19 20.81
C LEU A 100 -5.85 -40.45 20.76
N ASP A 101 -6.68 -40.73 19.75
CA ASP A 101 -8.04 -40.18 19.65
C ASP A 101 -8.91 -40.64 20.84
N PHE A 102 -8.72 -41.87 21.35
CA PHE A 102 -9.38 -42.37 22.56
C PHE A 102 -9.01 -41.55 23.80
N VAL A 103 -7.71 -41.26 24.04
CA VAL A 103 -7.26 -40.46 25.18
C VAL A 103 -7.86 -39.05 25.16
N TYR A 104 -7.92 -38.43 23.98
CA TYR A 104 -8.57 -37.12 23.84
C TYR A 104 -10.07 -37.19 24.17
N ASN A 105 -10.79 -38.20 23.66
CA ASN A 105 -12.21 -38.37 23.92
C ASN A 105 -12.53 -38.71 25.39
N ALA A 106 -11.71 -39.55 26.03
CA ALA A 106 -11.87 -39.98 27.43
C ALA A 106 -11.41 -38.93 28.48
N ARG A 107 -10.87 -37.77 28.07
CA ARG A 107 -10.30 -36.75 28.97
C ARG A 107 -11.22 -36.26 30.08
N ARG A 108 -12.54 -36.31 29.88
CA ARG A 108 -13.55 -35.88 30.86
C ARG A 108 -13.82 -36.92 31.95
N SER A 109 -13.49 -38.18 31.71
CA SER A 109 -13.75 -39.30 32.61
C SER A 109 -12.55 -39.66 33.49
N ARG A 110 -11.42 -38.97 33.33
CA ARG A 110 -10.24 -39.03 34.21
C ARG A 110 -10.55 -38.43 35.58
N LYS A 111 -9.90 -38.96 36.62
CA LYS A 111 -10.02 -38.44 37.99
C LYS A 111 -9.45 -37.02 38.10
N GLU A 112 -8.34 -36.75 37.42
CA GLU A 112 -7.82 -35.41 37.21
C GLU A 112 -7.92 -35.05 35.71
N PRO A 113 -9.01 -34.41 35.23
CA PRO A 113 -9.17 -34.11 33.81
C PRO A 113 -7.97 -33.41 33.17
N PRO A 114 -7.32 -32.39 33.78
CA PRO A 114 -6.14 -31.73 33.21
C PRO A 114 -4.93 -32.63 32.92
N SER A 115 -4.84 -33.82 33.55
CA SER A 115 -3.74 -34.77 33.32
C SER A 115 -3.69 -35.29 31.88
N TRP A 116 -4.82 -35.26 31.16
CA TRP A 116 -4.97 -35.83 29.81
C TRP A 116 -3.89 -35.34 28.83
N GLY A 117 -3.50 -34.06 28.91
CA GLY A 117 -2.52 -33.46 28.02
C GLY A 117 -1.13 -34.06 28.20
N ASN A 118 -0.71 -34.32 29.44
CA ASN A 118 0.59 -34.95 29.71
C ASN A 118 0.62 -36.38 29.16
N THR A 119 -0.44 -37.17 29.37
CA THR A 119 -0.54 -38.52 28.80
C THR A 119 -0.53 -38.48 27.28
N PHE A 120 -1.32 -37.60 26.65
CA PHE A 120 -1.42 -37.50 25.19
C PHE A 120 -0.06 -37.17 24.55
N PHE A 121 0.70 -36.21 25.11
CA PHE A 121 2.05 -35.89 24.67
C PHE A 121 3.05 -37.03 24.93
N ASP A 122 2.91 -37.81 26.01
CA ASP A 122 3.79 -38.95 26.28
C ASP A 122 3.54 -40.15 25.35
N LEU A 123 2.28 -40.47 25.06
CA LEU A 123 1.92 -41.50 24.09
C LEU A 123 2.34 -41.10 22.67
N PHE A 124 2.14 -39.83 22.28
CA PHE A 124 2.61 -39.31 20.99
C PHE A 124 4.13 -39.39 20.85
N SER A 125 4.87 -38.98 21.88
CA SER A 125 6.33 -39.15 21.96
C SER A 125 6.74 -40.62 21.81
N THR A 126 6.06 -41.52 22.52
CA THR A 126 6.33 -42.97 22.47
C THR A 126 6.10 -43.53 21.07
N ILE A 127 5.08 -43.09 20.34
CA ILE A 127 4.86 -43.48 18.94
C ILE A 127 6.01 -42.98 18.07
N VAL A 128 6.36 -41.68 18.15
CA VAL A 128 7.44 -41.08 17.36
C VAL A 128 8.78 -41.81 17.58
N ASP A 129 9.07 -42.22 18.81
CA ASP A 129 10.30 -42.95 19.17
C ASP A 129 10.36 -44.40 18.64
N LEU A 130 9.22 -44.99 18.28
CA LEU A 130 9.12 -46.34 17.71
C LEU A 130 9.12 -46.33 16.16
N LEU A 131 9.15 -45.17 15.51
CA LEU A 131 9.14 -45.06 14.05
C LEU A 131 10.58 -45.19 13.50
N ASN A 132 10.94 -46.42 13.13
CA ASN A 132 12.30 -46.81 12.75
C ASN A 132 12.86 -46.15 11.47
N SER A 133 12.04 -45.49 10.65
CA SER A 133 12.52 -44.79 9.44
C SER A 133 11.74 -43.49 9.14
N PRO A 134 12.37 -42.52 8.45
CA PRO A 134 11.70 -41.30 7.99
C PRO A 134 10.45 -41.57 7.14
N SER A 135 10.47 -42.59 6.28
CA SER A 135 9.29 -43.00 5.50
C SER A 135 8.10 -43.41 6.37
N THR A 136 8.32 -44.12 7.49
CA THR A 136 7.24 -44.49 8.43
C THR A 136 6.76 -43.29 9.26
N PHE A 137 7.67 -42.39 9.63
CA PHE A 137 7.33 -41.10 10.24
C PHE A 137 6.44 -40.25 9.32
N LEU A 138 6.80 -40.12 8.04
CA LEU A 138 6.07 -39.35 7.05
C LEU A 138 4.68 -39.94 6.73
N LYS A 139 4.51 -41.27 6.84
CA LYS A 139 3.18 -41.92 6.79
C LYS A 139 2.31 -41.56 8.00
N PHE A 140 2.87 -41.55 9.21
CA PHE A 140 2.12 -41.19 10.44
C PHE A 140 1.79 -39.69 10.53
N TRP A 141 2.65 -38.83 9.99
CA TRP A 141 2.60 -37.39 10.25
C TRP A 141 1.29 -36.63 9.90
N PRO A 142 0.52 -36.98 8.85
CA PRO A 142 -0.75 -36.33 8.54
C PRO A 142 -1.75 -36.35 9.71
N TYR A 143 -1.73 -37.40 10.54
CA TYR A 143 -2.51 -37.48 11.77
C TYR A 143 -2.12 -36.38 12.78
N ALA A 144 -0.81 -36.12 12.95
CA ALA A 144 -0.32 -35.11 13.88
C ALA A 144 -0.70 -33.69 13.44
N GLU A 145 -0.60 -33.41 12.13
CA GLU A 145 -0.97 -32.12 11.55
C GLU A 145 -2.48 -31.84 11.64
N SER A 146 -3.34 -32.84 11.42
CA SER A 146 -4.79 -32.67 11.53
C SER A 146 -5.29 -32.48 12.97
N ARG A 147 -4.52 -32.92 13.98
CA ARG A 147 -4.84 -32.79 15.42
C ARG A 147 -4.13 -31.64 16.13
N ILE A 148 -3.43 -30.75 15.42
CA ILE A 148 -2.57 -29.71 16.03
C ILE A 148 -3.27 -28.85 17.10
N GLU A 149 -4.56 -28.54 16.92
CA GLU A 149 -5.33 -27.76 17.89
C GLU A 149 -5.55 -28.47 19.23
N TRP A 150 -5.53 -29.81 19.27
CA TRP A 150 -5.61 -30.56 20.53
C TRP A 150 -4.32 -30.43 21.34
N PHE A 151 -3.16 -30.46 20.69
CA PHE A 151 -1.87 -30.23 21.37
C PHE A 151 -1.83 -28.82 22.02
N LYS A 152 -2.31 -27.79 21.31
CA LYS A 152 -2.33 -26.39 21.81
C LYS A 152 -3.20 -26.17 23.06
N MET A 153 -4.18 -27.04 23.32
CA MET A 153 -5.08 -26.94 24.48
C MET A 153 -4.36 -27.16 25.83
N ASN A 154 -3.24 -27.89 25.84
CA ASN A 154 -2.48 -28.25 27.05
C ASN A 154 -3.38 -28.91 28.12
N THR A 155 -3.67 -28.23 29.22
CA THR A 155 -4.50 -28.69 30.34
C THR A 155 -5.99 -28.38 30.17
N SER A 156 -6.37 -27.58 29.16
CA SER A 156 -7.77 -27.20 28.95
C SER A 156 -8.61 -28.39 28.49
N VAL A 157 -9.77 -28.58 29.12
CA VAL A 157 -10.77 -29.59 28.69
C VAL A 157 -11.66 -29.03 27.58
N GLU A 158 -11.87 -27.70 27.58
CA GLU A 158 -12.63 -26.97 26.56
C GLU A 158 -11.71 -26.51 25.42
N PRO A 159 -12.16 -26.57 24.15
CA PRO A 159 -11.37 -26.08 23.02
C PRO A 159 -11.04 -24.59 23.16
N ILE A 160 -9.79 -24.26 22.89
CA ILE A 160 -9.34 -22.86 22.82
C ILE A 160 -9.75 -22.24 21.47
N PRO A 161 -9.85 -20.90 21.37
CA PRO A 161 -10.06 -20.22 20.10
C PRO A 161 -8.92 -20.50 19.11
N LEU A 162 -9.28 -20.76 17.85
CA LEU A 162 -8.32 -20.97 16.76
C LEU A 162 -7.31 -19.81 16.69
N GLY A 163 -6.02 -20.15 16.69
CA GLY A 163 -4.92 -19.18 16.66
C GLY A 163 -4.41 -18.74 18.04
N GLU A 164 -4.99 -19.21 19.15
CA GLU A 164 -4.40 -19.12 20.48
C GLU A 164 -3.66 -20.44 20.82
N SER A 165 -2.67 -20.38 21.72
CA SER A 165 -1.99 -21.58 22.26
C SER A 165 -1.68 -21.35 23.73
N ASN A 166 -1.92 -22.38 24.56
CA ASN A 166 -1.63 -22.38 26.00
C ASN A 166 -0.32 -23.11 26.34
N LEU A 167 0.49 -23.42 25.33
CA LEU A 167 1.79 -24.07 25.48
C LEU A 167 2.89 -23.03 25.75
N ILE A 168 3.79 -23.37 26.67
CA ILE A 168 4.93 -22.56 27.12
C ILE A 168 6.10 -23.53 27.29
N SER A 169 7.27 -23.22 26.74
CA SER A 169 8.36 -24.20 26.55
C SER A 169 8.87 -24.85 27.83
N TYR A 170 8.93 -24.10 28.93
CA TYR A 170 9.46 -24.58 30.21
C TYR A 170 8.39 -25.18 31.14
N LYS A 171 7.15 -25.35 30.66
CA LYS A 171 6.06 -25.97 31.43
C LYS A 171 5.73 -27.36 30.88
N GLN A 172 5.14 -28.20 31.72
CA GLN A 172 4.54 -29.45 31.23
C GLN A 172 3.38 -29.11 30.26
N PRO A 173 3.22 -29.87 29.15
CA PRO A 173 3.95 -31.10 28.78
C PRO A 173 5.28 -30.88 28.03
N LEU A 174 5.61 -29.65 27.62
CA LEU A 174 6.74 -29.39 26.71
C LEU A 174 8.13 -29.47 27.35
N TYR A 175 8.24 -29.29 28.67
CA TYR A 175 9.53 -29.21 29.38
C TYR A 175 10.52 -30.33 29.00
N GLU A 176 10.06 -31.57 28.91
CA GLU A 176 10.88 -32.72 28.45
C GLU A 176 10.73 -32.98 26.95
N LYS A 177 9.51 -32.86 26.40
CA LYS A 177 9.21 -33.25 25.01
C LYS A 177 9.87 -32.33 23.99
N LEU A 178 9.92 -31.01 24.24
CA LEU A 178 10.60 -30.06 23.37
C LEU A 178 12.11 -30.30 23.36
N ARG A 179 12.71 -30.63 24.51
CA ARG A 179 14.13 -31.02 24.59
C ARG A 179 14.39 -32.28 23.76
N HIS A 180 13.57 -33.30 23.94
CA HIS A 180 13.68 -34.57 23.22
C HIS A 180 13.54 -34.42 21.71
N TRP A 181 12.57 -33.63 21.23
CA TRP A 181 12.43 -33.35 19.80
C TRP A 181 13.59 -32.52 19.25
N ASN A 182 14.14 -31.57 20.02
CA ASN A 182 15.36 -30.85 19.65
C ASN A 182 16.59 -31.80 19.59
N ASP A 183 16.69 -32.78 20.50
CA ASP A 183 17.73 -33.80 20.45
C ASP A 183 17.58 -34.72 19.21
N ILE A 184 16.34 -34.97 18.73
CA ILE A 184 16.07 -35.65 17.46
C ILE A 184 16.50 -34.77 16.27
N LEU A 185 16.09 -33.50 16.24
CA LEU A 185 16.46 -32.54 15.17
C LEU A 185 17.98 -32.40 15.06
N ALA A 186 18.69 -32.27 16.18
CA ALA A 186 20.14 -32.20 16.22
C ALA A 186 20.82 -33.49 15.71
N LYS A 187 20.24 -34.67 15.97
CA LYS A 187 20.74 -35.94 15.40
C LYS A 187 20.53 -36.02 13.88
N LEU A 188 19.41 -35.52 13.36
CA LEU A 188 19.18 -35.43 11.92
C LEU A 188 20.13 -34.42 11.25
N GLU A 189 20.39 -33.29 11.89
CA GLU A 189 21.31 -32.27 11.40
C GLU A 189 22.77 -32.73 11.41
N ASN A 190 23.20 -33.46 12.44
CA ASN A 190 24.54 -34.06 12.52
C ASN A 190 24.81 -35.14 11.45
N ASN A 191 23.79 -35.65 10.75
CA ASN A 191 23.93 -36.63 9.65
C ASN A 191 24.10 -35.94 8.28
N ASP A 192 24.91 -34.88 8.24
CA ASP A 192 25.18 -34.01 7.09
C ASP A 192 25.38 -34.73 5.74
N ILE A 193 26.19 -35.80 5.70
CA ILE A 193 26.61 -36.48 4.47
C ILE A 193 25.60 -37.50 3.93
N LEU A 194 24.79 -38.14 4.80
CA LEU A 194 23.95 -39.30 4.43
C LEU A 194 22.44 -39.02 4.50
N ASN A 195 22.04 -37.76 4.72
CA ASN A 195 20.65 -37.36 4.73
C ASN A 195 20.00 -37.55 3.36
N THR A 196 18.95 -38.39 3.32
CA THR A 196 18.08 -38.53 2.15
C THR A 196 17.03 -37.42 2.13
N THR A 197 16.36 -37.22 0.99
CA THR A 197 15.22 -36.27 0.89
C THR A 197 14.12 -36.52 1.93
N GLU A 198 13.88 -37.76 2.35
CA GLU A 198 12.94 -38.09 3.42
C GLU A 198 13.39 -37.56 4.80
N HIS A 199 14.69 -37.54 5.09
CA HIS A 199 15.23 -36.99 6.35
C HIS A 199 15.01 -35.47 6.42
N TYR A 200 15.23 -34.76 5.30
CA TYR A 200 14.93 -33.32 5.23
C TYR A 200 13.43 -33.03 5.33
N ASN A 201 12.58 -33.84 4.71
CA ASN A 201 11.13 -33.74 4.88
C ASN A 201 10.70 -34.00 6.32
N MET A 202 11.26 -35.00 7.00
CA MET A 202 11.03 -35.28 8.41
C MET A 202 11.47 -34.12 9.32
N LYS A 203 12.67 -33.56 9.10
CA LYS A 203 13.19 -32.38 9.81
C LYS A 203 12.22 -31.19 9.65
N TYR A 204 11.90 -30.82 8.41
CA TYR A 204 10.97 -29.73 8.10
C TYR A 204 9.60 -29.92 8.75
N LYS A 205 9.03 -31.12 8.67
CA LYS A 205 7.73 -31.44 9.25
C LYS A 205 7.72 -31.28 10.78
N LEU A 206 8.76 -31.77 11.46
CA LEU A 206 8.92 -31.64 12.91
C LEU A 206 9.17 -30.19 13.35
N GLU A 207 10.05 -29.45 12.66
CA GLU A 207 10.31 -28.02 12.92
C GLU A 207 9.03 -27.17 12.74
N ASN A 208 8.32 -27.38 11.63
CA ASN A 208 7.06 -26.70 11.33
C ASN A 208 6.00 -26.98 12.40
N PHE A 209 5.87 -28.22 12.86
CA PHE A 209 4.92 -28.56 13.93
C PHE A 209 5.28 -27.87 15.24
N ILE A 210 6.54 -27.95 15.69
CA ILE A 210 7.01 -27.30 16.93
C ILE A 210 6.79 -25.78 16.87
N SER A 211 7.12 -25.14 15.73
CA SER A 211 6.94 -23.70 15.56
C SER A 211 5.46 -23.27 15.53
N ASN A 212 4.56 -24.13 15.03
CA ASN A 212 3.11 -23.92 15.07
C ASN A 212 2.45 -24.26 16.42
N LEU A 213 3.08 -25.07 17.28
CA LEU A 213 2.60 -25.34 18.64
C LEU A 213 2.80 -24.14 19.58
N LEU A 214 3.97 -23.51 19.49
CA LEU A 214 4.33 -22.35 20.28
C LEU A 214 3.81 -21.07 19.62
N PRO A 215 3.41 -20.04 20.39
CA PRO A 215 3.04 -18.75 19.81
C PRO A 215 4.29 -18.01 19.31
N ILE A 216 4.13 -17.10 18.34
CA ILE A 216 5.25 -16.40 17.66
C ILE A 216 6.11 -15.57 18.64
N ASN A 217 5.50 -15.09 19.73
CA ASN A 217 6.15 -14.28 20.76
C ASN A 217 6.85 -15.08 21.87
N GLU A 218 6.74 -16.42 21.89
CA GLU A 218 7.44 -17.25 22.88
C GLU A 218 8.95 -17.14 22.68
N GLU A 219 9.71 -17.01 23.77
CA GLU A 219 11.15 -16.71 23.74
C GLU A 219 12.02 -17.74 23.00
N SER A 220 11.49 -18.94 22.80
CA SER A 220 12.09 -20.09 22.13
C SER A 220 11.68 -20.27 20.66
N ASN A 221 10.61 -19.59 20.21
CA ASN A 221 10.07 -19.72 18.86
C ASN A 221 10.69 -18.71 17.86
N PHE A 222 11.58 -17.85 18.32
CA PHE A 222 12.43 -17.02 17.47
C PHE A 222 13.90 -17.10 17.91
N ASN A 223 14.81 -17.22 16.96
CA ASN A 223 16.23 -17.38 17.27
C ASN A 223 16.82 -16.08 17.84
N ARG A 224 17.33 -16.14 19.08
CA ARG A 224 18.02 -15.05 19.78
C ARG A 224 19.53 -15.02 19.53
N SER A 225 20.11 -16.01 18.84
CA SER A 225 21.55 -16.06 18.62
C SER A 225 22.07 -14.94 17.72
N ALA A 226 23.36 -14.65 17.89
CA ALA A 226 24.12 -13.78 17.00
C ALA A 226 24.64 -14.52 15.76
N SER A 227 24.94 -15.82 15.90
CA SER A 227 25.47 -16.63 14.80
C SER A 227 24.50 -16.74 13.63
N ILE A 228 24.97 -16.37 12.44
CA ILE A 228 24.26 -16.52 11.17
C ILE A 228 24.88 -17.71 10.44
N SER A 229 24.17 -18.84 10.46
CA SER A 229 24.44 -20.09 9.72
C SER A 229 25.93 -20.40 9.44
N ALA A 230 26.57 -21.12 10.37
CA ALA A 230 27.89 -21.72 10.17
C ALA A 230 27.88 -22.94 9.21
N LEU A 231 26.77 -23.18 8.50
CA LEU A 231 26.50 -24.39 7.70
C LEU A 231 25.95 -24.05 6.31
N GLN A 232 26.46 -22.97 5.69
CA GLN A 232 26.13 -22.63 4.29
C GLN A 232 26.97 -23.42 3.27
N GLU A 233 27.95 -24.19 3.71
CA GLU A 233 28.72 -25.13 2.88
C GLU A 233 27.83 -26.33 2.52
N SER A 234 27.37 -26.38 1.27
CA SER A 234 26.45 -27.43 0.80
C SER A 234 27.14 -28.67 0.22
N ASP A 235 28.47 -28.68 0.17
CA ASP A 235 29.20 -29.83 -0.35
C ASP A 235 29.25 -30.98 0.66
N SER A 236 28.43 -32.00 0.39
CA SER A 236 28.86 -33.37 0.66
C SER A 236 30.28 -33.56 0.09
N LYS A 237 31.18 -34.23 0.81
CA LYS A 237 32.60 -34.46 0.40
C LYS A 237 32.77 -35.38 -0.82
N LEU A 238 31.71 -35.54 -1.60
CA LEU A 238 31.60 -36.30 -2.82
C LEU A 238 31.91 -35.36 -4.01
N ASN A 239 32.74 -35.81 -4.95
CA ASN A 239 33.11 -35.04 -6.14
C ASN A 239 33.95 -33.75 -5.91
N GLU A 240 34.59 -33.62 -4.74
CA GLU A 240 35.62 -32.59 -4.51
C GLU A 240 36.81 -32.72 -5.48
N THR A 241 37.33 -31.59 -5.96
CA THR A 241 38.61 -31.55 -6.70
C THR A 241 39.78 -31.83 -5.76
N LYS A 242 40.44 -33.00 -5.92
CA LYS A 242 41.65 -33.35 -5.15
C LYS A 242 42.72 -32.27 -5.32
N SER A 243 42.99 -31.52 -4.24
CA SER A 243 43.80 -30.29 -4.15
C SER A 243 45.30 -30.40 -4.52
N GLY A 244 45.74 -31.48 -5.18
CA GLY A 244 47.14 -31.77 -5.46
C GLY A 244 47.59 -31.68 -6.92
N ARG A 245 46.74 -31.26 -7.88
CA ARG A 245 47.09 -31.28 -9.32
C ARG A 245 46.66 -30.10 -10.19
N GLU A 246 45.87 -29.16 -9.69
CA GLU A 246 45.55 -27.96 -10.48
C GLU A 246 46.68 -26.94 -10.39
N SER A 247 47.28 -26.60 -11.54
CA SER A 247 48.21 -25.48 -11.63
C SER A 247 47.43 -24.18 -11.36
N GLY A 248 47.84 -23.39 -10.36
CA GLY A 248 47.24 -22.10 -9.99
C GLY A 248 47.44 -20.98 -11.04
N ARG A 249 47.06 -21.25 -12.29
CA ARG A 249 47.12 -20.36 -13.46
C ARG A 249 45.89 -20.47 -14.36
N ASN A 250 44.94 -21.36 -14.06
CA ASN A 250 43.67 -21.43 -14.77
C ASN A 250 42.68 -20.42 -14.18
N SER A 251 41.89 -19.77 -15.04
CA SER A 251 40.79 -18.85 -14.70
C SER A 251 39.86 -19.44 -13.62
N ASP A 252 39.54 -20.71 -13.79
CA ASP A 252 38.53 -21.47 -13.07
C ASP A 252 38.91 -21.61 -11.59
N ALA A 253 40.19 -21.88 -11.32
CA ALA A 253 40.74 -22.02 -9.98
C ALA A 253 40.90 -20.67 -9.26
N ILE A 254 41.23 -19.60 -10.00
CA ILE A 254 41.30 -18.23 -9.43
C ILE A 254 39.90 -17.76 -9.05
N PHE A 255 38.93 -17.89 -9.97
CA PHE A 255 37.54 -17.52 -9.74
C PHE A 255 36.93 -18.29 -8.55
N SER A 256 37.19 -19.59 -8.45
CA SER A 256 36.75 -20.42 -7.32
C SER A 256 37.40 -20.01 -5.99
N ALA A 257 38.69 -19.65 -6.00
CA ALA A 257 39.38 -19.17 -4.81
C ALA A 257 38.84 -17.80 -4.35
N ASP A 258 38.66 -16.84 -5.25
CA ASP A 258 38.08 -15.52 -4.94
C ASP A 258 36.62 -15.64 -4.46
N TYR A 259 35.81 -16.50 -5.10
CA TYR A 259 34.43 -16.77 -4.66
C TYR A 259 34.40 -17.36 -3.25
N ASN A 260 35.14 -18.45 -3.00
CA ASN A 260 35.14 -19.09 -1.68
C ASN A 260 35.69 -18.13 -0.61
N PHE A 261 36.74 -17.35 -0.92
CA PHE A 261 37.27 -16.34 -0.01
C PHE A 261 36.23 -15.27 0.36
N VAL A 262 35.49 -14.72 -0.62
CA VAL A 262 34.39 -13.78 -0.34
C VAL A 262 33.26 -14.45 0.44
N PHE A 263 32.89 -15.68 0.07
CA PHE A 263 31.79 -16.42 0.69
C PHE A 263 32.03 -16.63 2.19
N HIS A 264 33.15 -17.26 2.58
CA HIS A 264 33.46 -17.51 3.99
C HIS A 264 33.63 -16.22 4.80
N HIS A 265 34.31 -15.20 4.25
CA HIS A 265 34.71 -14.02 5.03
C HIS A 265 33.70 -12.85 5.01
N LEU A 266 32.73 -12.82 4.09
CA LEU A 266 31.70 -11.77 4.00
C LEU A 266 30.28 -12.29 4.18
N ILE A 267 29.96 -13.47 3.63
CA ILE A 267 28.59 -14.01 3.60
C ILE A 267 28.31 -14.91 4.81
N THR A 268 29.26 -15.78 5.18
CA THR A 268 29.13 -16.64 6.37
C THR A 268 29.29 -15.86 7.68
N CYS A 269 30.29 -14.97 7.78
CA CYS A 269 30.61 -14.24 9.01
C CYS A 269 30.45 -12.70 8.91
N PRO A 270 29.26 -12.15 8.59
CA PRO A 270 29.08 -10.71 8.37
C PRO A 270 29.33 -9.85 9.62
N ILE A 271 29.16 -10.43 10.83
CA ILE A 271 29.43 -9.72 12.10
C ILE A 271 30.94 -9.54 12.30
N GLU A 272 31.72 -10.61 12.11
CA GLU A 272 33.19 -10.54 12.22
C GLU A 272 33.77 -9.60 11.16
N PHE A 273 33.24 -9.65 9.94
CA PHE A 273 33.59 -8.71 8.88
C PHE A 273 33.30 -7.25 9.25
N ALA A 274 32.14 -6.96 9.85
CA ALA A 274 31.78 -5.61 10.26
C ALA A 274 32.83 -5.03 11.23
N PHE A 275 33.26 -5.82 12.23
CA PHE A 275 34.19 -5.41 13.29
C PHE A 275 35.67 -5.74 13.03
N SER A 276 36.02 -6.26 11.85
CA SER A 276 37.41 -6.55 11.46
C SER A 276 38.29 -5.30 11.34
N ASP A 277 39.61 -5.52 11.27
CA ASP A 277 40.57 -4.48 10.88
C ASP A 277 40.37 -3.96 9.46
N LEU A 278 40.95 -2.78 9.20
CA LEU A 278 40.88 -2.09 7.91
C LEU A 278 41.56 -2.88 6.78
N GLU A 279 42.65 -3.58 7.07
CA GLU A 279 43.38 -4.41 6.11
C GLU A 279 42.49 -5.53 5.57
N TYR A 280 41.82 -6.26 6.47
CA TYR A 280 40.91 -7.34 6.15
C TYR A 280 39.73 -6.89 5.26
N LYS A 281 39.14 -5.71 5.54
CA LYS A 281 38.09 -5.13 4.68
C LYS A 281 38.61 -4.85 3.26
N ASN A 282 39.84 -4.35 3.14
CA ASN A 282 40.45 -4.07 1.84
C ASN A 282 40.77 -5.36 1.06
N ASP A 283 41.20 -6.44 1.73
CA ASP A 283 41.50 -7.72 1.07
C ASP A 283 40.24 -8.41 0.54
N VAL A 284 39.13 -8.37 1.28
CA VAL A 284 37.82 -8.86 0.81
C VAL A 284 37.32 -8.01 -0.36
N GLU A 285 37.41 -6.68 -0.30
CA GLU A 285 37.03 -5.81 -1.43
C GLU A 285 37.88 -6.08 -2.68
N ARG A 286 39.17 -6.38 -2.50
CA ARG A 286 40.11 -6.68 -3.59
C ARG A 286 39.75 -7.98 -4.32
N SER A 287 39.23 -8.99 -3.63
CA SER A 287 38.77 -10.24 -4.23
C SER A 287 37.34 -10.13 -4.78
N LEU A 288 36.46 -9.39 -4.09
CA LEU A 288 35.06 -9.19 -4.50
C LEU A 288 34.90 -8.30 -5.74
N SER A 289 35.73 -7.25 -5.89
CA SER A 289 35.61 -6.32 -7.02
C SER A 289 35.71 -6.99 -8.40
N PRO A 290 36.78 -7.76 -8.72
CA PRO A 290 36.90 -8.44 -10.02
C PRO A 290 35.84 -9.54 -10.21
N LEU A 291 35.46 -10.24 -9.14
CA LEU A 291 34.39 -11.23 -9.16
C LEU A 291 33.05 -10.59 -9.56
N LEU A 292 32.69 -9.45 -8.95
CA LEU A 292 31.46 -8.72 -9.26
C LEU A 292 31.53 -8.00 -10.62
N ASP A 293 32.72 -7.61 -11.09
CA ASP A 293 32.92 -7.08 -12.45
C ASP A 293 32.58 -8.16 -13.50
N ALA A 294 33.21 -9.33 -13.40
CA ALA A 294 32.97 -10.44 -14.32
C ALA A 294 31.50 -10.89 -14.33
N LEU A 295 30.88 -11.03 -13.15
CA LEU A 295 29.48 -11.44 -13.05
C LEU A 295 28.51 -10.41 -13.66
N LEU A 296 28.75 -9.11 -13.50
CA LEU A 296 27.91 -8.08 -14.11
C LEU A 296 28.15 -7.96 -15.63
N GLU A 297 29.34 -8.27 -16.14
CA GLU A 297 29.62 -8.37 -17.57
C GLU A 297 28.84 -9.54 -18.23
N ILE A 298 28.81 -10.70 -17.57
CA ILE A 298 28.01 -11.86 -18.01
C ILE A 298 26.50 -11.54 -18.00
N GLU A 299 26.01 -10.85 -16.97
CA GLU A 299 24.64 -10.33 -16.92
C GLU A 299 24.36 -9.31 -18.05
N GLU A 300 25.29 -8.39 -18.32
CA GLU A 300 25.19 -7.41 -19.42
C GLU A 300 25.04 -8.13 -20.77
N ASN A 301 25.81 -9.19 -21.01
CA ASN A 301 25.69 -10.03 -22.21
C ASN A 301 24.33 -10.73 -22.29
N PHE A 302 23.85 -11.32 -21.18
CA PHE A 302 22.54 -12.00 -21.12
C PHE A 302 21.39 -11.06 -21.49
N TYR A 303 21.24 -9.92 -20.80
CA TYR A 303 20.23 -8.92 -21.13
C TYR A 303 20.49 -8.28 -22.51
N GLY A 304 21.74 -8.20 -22.95
CA GLY A 304 22.15 -7.79 -24.30
C GLY A 304 21.54 -8.67 -25.38
N LYS A 305 21.70 -10.01 -25.28
CA LYS A 305 21.07 -10.99 -26.19
C LYS A 305 19.55 -10.84 -26.24
N ILE A 306 18.89 -10.76 -25.07
CA ILE A 306 17.43 -10.60 -24.98
C ILE A 306 16.98 -9.31 -25.68
N LYS A 307 17.66 -8.20 -25.41
CA LYS A 307 17.36 -6.88 -25.99
C LYS A 307 17.57 -6.85 -27.51
N ILE A 308 18.64 -7.47 -28.02
CA ILE A 308 18.90 -7.59 -29.47
C ILE A 308 17.80 -8.42 -30.15
N ASN A 309 17.45 -9.57 -29.58
CA ASN A 309 16.42 -10.46 -30.14
C ASN A 309 15.04 -9.78 -30.18
N ASN A 310 14.62 -9.15 -29.07
CA ASN A 310 13.34 -8.42 -29.03
C ASN A 310 13.34 -7.22 -29.97
N LYS A 311 14.39 -6.40 -30.00
CA LYS A 311 14.49 -5.25 -30.94
C LYS A 311 14.43 -5.68 -32.40
N THR A 312 15.14 -6.75 -32.76
CA THR A 312 15.18 -7.27 -34.13
C THR A 312 13.79 -7.79 -34.54
N ARG A 313 13.10 -8.50 -33.65
CA ARG A 313 11.72 -8.94 -33.88
C ARG A 313 10.77 -7.75 -34.04
N PHE A 314 10.77 -6.78 -33.13
CA PHE A 314 9.88 -5.63 -33.18
C PHE A 314 10.11 -4.76 -34.42
N ALA A 315 11.36 -4.49 -34.81
CA ALA A 315 11.67 -3.78 -36.05
C ALA A 315 11.20 -4.55 -37.31
N LEU A 316 11.24 -5.88 -37.30
CA LEU A 316 10.69 -6.70 -38.38
C LEU A 316 9.16 -6.67 -38.40
N GLU A 317 8.50 -6.72 -37.25
CA GLU A 317 7.04 -6.59 -37.14
C GLU A 317 6.54 -5.21 -37.61
N GLU A 318 7.25 -4.13 -37.27
CA GLU A 318 6.96 -2.74 -37.68
C GLU A 318 7.22 -2.51 -39.18
N THR A 319 8.27 -3.11 -39.76
CA THR A 319 8.53 -2.98 -41.21
C THR A 319 7.66 -3.87 -42.08
N LEU A 320 7.11 -4.97 -41.54
CA LEU A 320 6.26 -5.91 -42.28
C LEU A 320 4.77 -5.48 -42.32
N ASN A 321 4.32 -4.67 -41.36
CA ASN A 321 2.91 -4.29 -41.23
C ASN A 321 2.71 -2.77 -41.38
N ASN A 322 1.67 -2.37 -42.10
CA ASN A 322 1.32 -0.95 -42.22
C ASN A 322 0.84 -0.41 -40.86
N GLU A 323 1.36 0.77 -40.46
CA GLU A 323 0.96 1.51 -39.25
C GLU A 323 1.12 0.74 -37.92
N TYR A 324 1.95 -0.31 -37.88
CA TYR A 324 2.25 -1.05 -36.65
C TYR A 324 3.41 -0.41 -35.88
N TYR A 325 3.09 0.55 -35.01
CA TYR A 325 4.05 1.15 -34.09
C TYR A 325 4.32 0.19 -32.92
N ALA A 326 5.47 -0.49 -32.95
CA ALA A 326 5.85 -1.44 -31.91
C ALA A 326 6.26 -0.71 -30.61
N ASP A 327 5.76 -1.20 -29.47
CA ASP A 327 6.17 -0.72 -28.15
C ASP A 327 7.50 -1.37 -27.74
N TYR A 328 8.57 -0.57 -27.74
CA TYR A 328 9.93 -0.99 -27.40
C TYR A 328 10.22 -0.99 -25.89
N ASP A 329 9.33 -0.43 -25.05
CA ASP A 329 9.49 -0.41 -23.60
C ASP A 329 9.00 -1.71 -22.97
N ILE A 330 8.01 -2.38 -23.58
CA ILE A 330 7.48 -3.68 -23.11
C ILE A 330 8.41 -4.84 -23.51
N MET A 331 9.39 -5.12 -22.66
CA MET A 331 10.36 -6.23 -22.80
C MET A 331 9.96 -7.52 -22.05
N THR A 332 8.80 -7.56 -21.39
CA THR A 332 8.31 -8.72 -20.61
C THR A 332 8.30 -10.01 -21.46
N PRO A 333 8.80 -11.15 -20.96
CA PRO A 333 8.83 -12.40 -21.72
C PRO A 333 7.42 -12.91 -22.01
N LYS A 334 7.17 -13.27 -23.28
CA LYS A 334 5.90 -13.83 -23.76
C LYS A 334 6.17 -15.15 -24.47
N LEU A 335 5.38 -16.19 -24.15
CA LEU A 335 5.50 -17.50 -24.79
C LEU A 335 5.20 -17.37 -26.32
N PRO A 336 6.04 -17.94 -27.21
CA PRO A 336 5.80 -17.85 -28.65
C PRO A 336 4.44 -18.42 -29.08
N VAL A 337 3.80 -17.76 -30.05
CA VAL A 337 2.43 -18.06 -30.50
C VAL A 337 2.26 -19.51 -30.93
N TYR A 338 3.22 -20.06 -31.68
CA TYR A 338 3.18 -21.45 -32.14
C TYR A 338 3.25 -22.48 -30.99
N ILE A 339 3.86 -22.14 -29.85
CA ILE A 339 3.88 -22.99 -28.65
C ILE A 339 2.59 -22.80 -27.85
N LYS A 340 2.11 -21.55 -27.72
CA LYS A 340 0.92 -21.18 -26.95
C LYS A 340 -0.34 -21.91 -27.43
N HIS A 341 -0.46 -22.14 -28.73
CA HIS A 341 -1.63 -22.79 -29.35
C HIS A 341 -1.39 -24.27 -29.74
N SER A 342 -0.20 -24.82 -29.52
CA SER A 342 0.11 -26.22 -29.85
C SER A 342 -0.22 -27.17 -28.70
N ASN A 343 -1.31 -27.94 -28.86
CA ASN A 343 -1.68 -29.00 -27.92
C ASN A 343 -0.64 -30.14 -27.91
N ALA A 344 -0.11 -30.53 -29.08
CA ALA A 344 0.87 -31.63 -29.18
C ALA A 344 2.14 -31.32 -28.38
N MET A 345 2.72 -30.12 -28.55
CA MET A 345 3.88 -29.68 -27.76
C MET A 345 3.57 -29.52 -26.26
N LYS A 346 2.31 -29.27 -25.89
CA LYS A 346 1.91 -29.22 -24.47
C LYS A 346 1.83 -30.61 -23.86
N MET A 347 1.28 -31.59 -24.58
CA MET A 347 1.21 -32.98 -24.14
C MET A 347 2.61 -33.59 -23.99
N ASP A 348 3.46 -33.43 -25.01
CA ASP A 348 4.87 -33.88 -25.00
C ASP A 348 5.66 -33.33 -23.81
N ARG A 349 5.57 -32.02 -23.54
CA ARG A 349 6.20 -31.42 -22.34
C ARG A 349 5.62 -31.97 -21.04
N ASN A 350 4.30 -32.17 -20.95
CA ASN A 350 3.67 -32.70 -19.74
C ASN A 350 4.15 -34.14 -19.48
N GLU A 351 4.18 -34.99 -20.50
CA GLU A 351 4.70 -36.36 -20.42
C GLU A 351 6.18 -36.39 -20.00
N PHE A 352 7.01 -35.49 -20.54
CA PHE A 352 8.39 -35.33 -20.08
C PHE A 352 8.48 -34.94 -18.59
N TRP A 353 7.67 -33.98 -18.13
CA TRP A 353 7.67 -33.55 -16.73
C TRP A 353 7.14 -34.62 -15.77
N GLU A 354 6.11 -35.37 -16.17
CA GLU A 354 5.61 -36.55 -15.42
C GLU A 354 6.69 -37.64 -15.32
N ASN A 355 7.38 -37.96 -16.42
CA ASN A 355 8.49 -38.90 -16.41
C ASN A 355 9.65 -38.43 -15.51
N LEU A 356 10.05 -37.16 -15.58
CA LEU A 356 11.09 -36.61 -14.71
C LEU A 356 10.69 -36.59 -13.23
N HIS A 357 9.42 -36.30 -12.94
CA HIS A 357 8.86 -36.35 -11.58
C HIS A 357 8.89 -37.79 -11.05
N ASN A 358 8.41 -38.75 -11.84
CA ASN A 358 8.39 -40.18 -11.47
C ASN A 358 9.80 -40.74 -11.27
N MET A 359 10.79 -40.30 -12.07
CA MET A 359 12.20 -40.65 -11.82
C MET A 359 12.70 -40.10 -10.47
N LYS A 360 12.39 -38.84 -10.14
CA LYS A 360 12.79 -38.23 -8.85
C LYS A 360 12.12 -38.90 -7.65
N GLU A 361 10.82 -39.18 -7.71
CA GLU A 361 10.10 -39.77 -6.58
C GLU A 361 10.27 -41.30 -6.47
N SER A 362 10.92 -41.93 -7.45
CA SER A 362 11.30 -43.33 -7.33
C SER A 362 12.40 -43.54 -6.27
N GLY A 363 12.26 -44.60 -5.47
CA GLY A 363 13.18 -44.96 -4.39
C GLY A 363 14.64 -45.27 -4.82
N GLY A 364 14.97 -45.19 -6.12
CA GLY A 364 16.33 -45.29 -6.62
C GLY A 364 17.16 -44.01 -6.53
N PHE A 365 16.53 -42.83 -6.35
CA PHE A 365 17.19 -41.52 -6.46
C PHE A 365 16.92 -40.61 -5.23
N VAL A 366 16.86 -41.20 -4.04
CA VAL A 366 16.51 -40.52 -2.77
C VAL A 366 17.65 -39.65 -2.21
N LEU A 367 18.90 -40.02 -2.52
CA LEU A 367 20.11 -39.23 -2.25
C LEU A 367 20.41 -38.34 -3.47
N ARG A 368 19.96 -37.08 -3.41
CA ARG A 368 20.16 -36.06 -4.44
C ARG A 368 20.38 -34.69 -3.79
N PRO A 369 21.25 -33.83 -4.37
CA PRO A 369 21.36 -32.43 -3.94
C PRO A 369 20.08 -31.65 -4.26
N THR A 370 19.99 -30.43 -3.73
CA THR A 370 18.91 -29.51 -4.11
C THR A 370 19.08 -29.01 -5.56
N VAL A 371 18.01 -28.50 -6.16
CA VAL A 371 18.01 -28.07 -7.59
C VAL A 371 18.87 -26.81 -7.82
N MET A 372 19.05 -26.01 -6.76
CA MET A 372 19.71 -24.70 -6.80
C MET A 372 20.98 -24.67 -5.94
N ASP A 373 21.70 -25.78 -5.93
CA ASP A 373 22.91 -25.98 -5.13
C ASP A 373 24.16 -25.39 -5.81
N ILE A 374 25.10 -24.85 -5.04
CA ILE A 374 26.35 -24.25 -5.55
C ILE A 374 27.52 -25.07 -5.04
N SER A 375 28.23 -25.76 -5.95
CA SER A 375 29.30 -26.71 -5.57
C SER A 375 30.64 -25.99 -5.34
N LEU A 376 30.89 -25.52 -4.13
CA LEU A 376 32.08 -24.76 -3.72
C LEU A 376 33.38 -25.60 -3.77
N GLY A 377 33.28 -26.90 -3.53
CA GLY A 377 34.36 -27.88 -3.53
C GLY A 377 34.78 -28.40 -4.92
N ASN A 378 34.12 -27.95 -5.99
CA ASN A 378 34.43 -28.32 -7.37
C ASN A 378 34.58 -27.08 -8.26
N SER A 379 35.82 -26.61 -8.41
CA SER A 379 36.19 -25.36 -9.12
C SER A 379 35.56 -25.23 -10.51
N ASN A 380 35.59 -26.31 -11.30
CA ASN A 380 35.04 -26.35 -12.66
C ASN A 380 33.51 -26.25 -12.67
N SER A 381 32.84 -26.92 -11.73
CA SER A 381 31.37 -26.91 -11.63
C SER A 381 30.87 -25.55 -11.16
N LEU A 382 31.49 -24.96 -10.13
CA LEU A 382 31.23 -23.59 -9.67
C LEU A 382 31.40 -22.56 -10.80
N TYR A 383 32.53 -22.64 -11.51
CA TYR A 383 32.82 -21.74 -12.64
C TYR A 383 31.75 -21.85 -13.73
N ARG A 384 31.33 -23.08 -14.11
CA ARG A 384 30.26 -23.29 -15.09
C ARG A 384 28.90 -22.76 -14.60
N GLN A 385 28.53 -23.04 -13.35
CA GLN A 385 27.25 -22.60 -12.78
C GLN A 385 27.09 -21.08 -12.83
N LEU A 386 28.16 -20.33 -12.49
CA LEU A 386 28.11 -18.88 -12.41
C LEU A 386 28.38 -18.19 -13.75
N THR A 387 29.27 -18.73 -14.61
CA THR A 387 29.64 -18.09 -15.89
C THR A 387 28.77 -18.46 -17.09
N GLN A 388 27.86 -19.44 -16.97
CA GLN A 388 26.96 -19.79 -18.07
C GLN A 388 25.99 -18.65 -18.39
N GLU A 389 26.12 -18.06 -19.57
CA GLU A 389 25.29 -16.91 -19.98
C GLU A 389 23.79 -17.24 -20.06
N ASP A 390 23.40 -18.49 -20.33
CA ASP A 390 21.99 -18.88 -20.52
C ASP A 390 21.23 -19.15 -19.21
N ASN A 391 21.91 -19.20 -18.06
CA ASN A 391 21.32 -19.42 -16.74
C ASN A 391 21.81 -18.34 -15.77
N ASP A 392 20.91 -17.48 -15.30
CA ASP A 392 21.20 -16.36 -14.41
C ASP A 392 20.88 -16.64 -12.93
N TYR A 393 20.10 -17.68 -12.61
CA TYR A 393 19.62 -17.92 -11.24
C TYR A 393 20.72 -18.05 -10.19
N TYR A 394 21.83 -18.74 -10.50
CA TYR A 394 22.98 -18.84 -9.58
C TYR A 394 23.64 -17.48 -9.31
N ARG A 395 23.71 -16.61 -10.33
CA ARG A 395 24.19 -15.23 -10.15
C ARG A 395 23.19 -14.42 -9.32
N LYS A 396 21.87 -14.59 -9.51
CA LYS A 396 20.85 -13.95 -8.65
C LYS A 396 20.99 -14.37 -7.19
N GLN A 397 21.23 -15.65 -6.90
CA GLN A 397 21.47 -16.14 -5.53
C GLN A 397 22.66 -15.42 -4.87
N PHE A 398 23.81 -15.37 -5.56
CA PHE A 398 25.00 -14.69 -5.04
C PHE A 398 24.78 -13.18 -4.82
N ILE A 399 24.09 -12.52 -5.76
CA ILE A 399 23.72 -11.11 -5.62
C ILE A 399 22.79 -10.87 -4.42
N LEU A 400 21.82 -11.75 -4.18
CA LEU A 400 20.93 -11.67 -3.00
C LEU A 400 21.71 -11.85 -1.69
N GLN A 401 22.61 -12.85 -1.62
CA GLN A 401 23.47 -13.09 -0.46
C GLN A 401 24.35 -11.87 -0.13
N LEU A 402 24.99 -11.26 -1.14
CA LEU A 402 25.77 -10.04 -0.99
C LEU A 402 24.92 -8.87 -0.48
N CYS A 403 23.73 -8.66 -1.06
CA CYS A 403 22.82 -7.59 -0.63
C CYS A 403 22.35 -7.77 0.82
N PHE A 404 21.96 -8.98 1.24
CA PHE A 404 21.53 -9.22 2.63
C PHE A 404 22.66 -9.05 3.64
N SER A 405 23.86 -9.59 3.34
CA SER A 405 25.02 -9.46 4.23
C SER A 405 25.45 -8.00 4.37
N ALA A 406 25.53 -7.26 3.26
CA ALA A 406 25.86 -5.83 3.27
C ALA A 406 24.77 -4.95 3.94
N ASN A 407 23.49 -5.32 3.82
CA ASN A 407 22.39 -4.66 4.52
C ASN A 407 22.52 -4.81 6.04
N LEU A 408 22.79 -6.03 6.52
CA LEU A 408 23.04 -6.30 7.92
C LEU A 408 24.29 -5.56 8.44
N ILE A 409 25.41 -5.60 7.70
CA ILE A 409 26.64 -4.88 8.06
C ILE A 409 26.37 -3.37 8.16
N ARG A 410 25.64 -2.79 7.20
CA ARG A 410 25.20 -1.38 7.23
C ARG A 410 24.38 -1.08 8.47
N ASN A 411 23.43 -1.93 8.85
CA ASN A 411 22.61 -1.76 10.05
C ASN A 411 23.46 -1.86 11.34
N LEU A 412 24.31 -2.87 11.48
CA LEU A 412 25.24 -3.05 12.62
C LEU A 412 26.20 -1.85 12.81
N ILE A 413 26.67 -1.26 11.71
CA ILE A 413 27.54 -0.10 11.74
C ILE A 413 26.77 1.19 12.04
N SER A 414 25.57 1.37 11.46
CA SER A 414 24.80 2.62 11.54
C SER A 414 23.93 2.73 12.80
N SER A 415 23.43 1.61 13.33
CA SER A 415 22.54 1.55 14.49
C SER A 415 23.27 1.03 15.72
N ASP A 416 23.49 1.93 16.70
CA ASP A 416 24.06 1.55 17.99
C ASP A 416 23.13 0.60 18.78
N GLU A 417 21.81 0.64 18.55
CA GLU A 417 20.84 -0.25 19.19
C GLU A 417 21.01 -1.70 18.70
N THR A 418 21.06 -1.89 17.37
CA THR A 418 21.35 -3.18 16.74
C THR A 418 22.71 -3.70 17.20
N ARG A 419 23.75 -2.84 17.25
CA ARG A 419 25.08 -3.21 17.74
C ARG A 419 25.07 -3.70 19.18
N ASN A 420 24.39 -2.99 20.07
CA ASN A 420 24.27 -3.37 21.49
C ASN A 420 23.52 -4.69 21.67
N PHE A 421 22.48 -4.95 20.88
CA PHE A 421 21.77 -6.23 20.87
C PHE A 421 22.70 -7.39 20.48
N TYR A 422 23.40 -7.29 19.34
CA TYR A 422 24.30 -8.35 18.88
C TYR A 422 25.49 -8.57 19.82
N LYS A 423 26.10 -7.50 20.34
CA LYS A 423 27.13 -7.55 21.40
C LYS A 423 26.62 -8.32 22.63
N SER A 424 25.41 -8.02 23.10
CA SER A 424 24.79 -8.71 24.24
C SER A 424 24.52 -10.19 23.95
N CYS A 425 24.22 -10.56 22.72
CA CYS A 425 24.05 -11.96 22.32
C CYS A 425 25.41 -12.70 22.29
N CYS A 426 26.42 -12.16 21.59
CA CYS A 426 27.76 -12.74 21.53
C CYS A 426 28.38 -12.92 22.93
N LEU A 427 28.29 -11.92 23.81
CA LEU A 427 28.85 -12.02 25.17
C LEU A 427 28.11 -13.01 26.08
N ARG A 428 26.83 -13.30 25.81
CA ARG A 428 26.06 -14.32 26.55
C ARG A 428 26.39 -15.74 26.08
N GLU A 429 26.68 -15.91 24.79
CA GLU A 429 27.07 -17.19 24.20
C GLU A 429 28.53 -17.54 24.49
N ASN A 430 29.44 -16.57 24.31
CA ASN A 430 30.87 -16.71 24.59
C ASN A 430 31.42 -15.44 25.26
N PRO A 431 31.54 -15.42 26.60
CA PRO A 431 32.10 -14.28 27.35
C PRO A 431 33.57 -13.95 27.02
N LEU A 432 34.30 -14.85 26.34
CA LEU A 432 35.70 -14.68 25.92
C LEU A 432 35.83 -14.29 24.43
N GLY A 433 34.74 -13.87 23.79
CA GLY A 433 34.71 -13.53 22.37
C GLY A 433 35.76 -12.48 21.96
N HIS A 434 36.35 -12.67 20.78
CA HIS A 434 37.44 -11.83 20.26
C HIS A 434 36.98 -10.61 19.46
N ILE A 435 35.66 -10.42 19.28
CA ILE A 435 35.09 -9.33 18.46
C ILE A 435 35.02 -8.05 19.28
N ASP A 436 35.73 -7.00 18.85
CA ASP A 436 35.68 -5.68 19.48
C ASP A 436 34.49 -4.85 18.95
N PHE A 437 33.42 -4.79 19.74
CA PHE A 437 32.22 -4.01 19.45
C PHE A 437 32.32 -2.53 19.87
N GLU A 438 33.40 -2.12 20.56
CA GLU A 438 33.55 -0.76 21.12
C GLU A 438 34.60 0.07 20.38
N ASN A 439 35.74 -0.52 20.01
CA ASN A 439 36.89 0.18 19.42
C ASN A 439 36.73 0.40 17.90
N PHE A 440 35.64 1.07 17.53
CA PHE A 440 35.27 1.26 16.13
C PHE A 440 35.81 2.58 15.58
N ASP A 441 37.06 2.57 15.09
CA ASP A 441 37.67 3.75 14.46
C ASP A 441 36.80 4.30 13.31
N GLU A 442 36.65 5.62 13.23
CA GLU A 442 35.82 6.29 12.24
C GLU A 442 36.32 6.03 10.80
N ASN A 443 37.61 5.76 10.60
CA ASN A 443 38.11 5.33 9.28
C ASN A 443 37.61 3.92 8.90
N ASN A 444 37.62 2.98 9.86
CA ASN A 444 37.15 1.61 9.68
C ASN A 444 35.62 1.59 9.44
N LYS A 445 34.88 2.36 10.24
CA LYS A 445 33.44 2.61 10.09
C LYS A 445 33.08 3.15 8.71
N LYS A 446 33.75 4.23 8.30
CA LYS A 446 33.54 4.84 6.99
C LYS A 446 33.86 3.85 5.87
N ARG A 447 34.97 3.11 5.96
CA ARG A 447 35.35 2.12 4.95
C ARG A 447 34.30 1.03 4.78
N GLY A 448 33.78 0.48 5.87
CA GLY A 448 32.72 -0.54 5.84
C GLY A 448 31.42 -0.03 5.20
N LEU A 449 30.99 1.19 5.57
CA LEU A 449 29.80 1.82 4.98
C LEU A 449 29.98 2.17 3.49
N ASP A 450 31.13 2.74 3.12
CA ASP A 450 31.47 3.10 1.75
C ASP A 450 31.49 1.83 0.86
N MET A 451 32.11 0.74 1.33
CA MET A 451 32.13 -0.56 0.63
C MET A 451 30.71 -1.12 0.44
N CYS A 452 29.90 -1.21 1.51
CA CYS A 452 28.55 -1.76 1.43
C CYS A 452 27.66 -0.93 0.48
N SER A 453 27.78 0.39 0.51
CA SER A 453 27.02 1.32 -0.34
C SER A 453 27.53 1.33 -1.80
N TYR A 454 28.82 1.08 -2.01
CA TYR A 454 29.38 0.88 -3.34
C TYR A 454 28.84 -0.39 -4.00
N ILE A 455 28.86 -1.52 -3.29
CA ILE A 455 28.38 -2.81 -3.80
C ILE A 455 26.87 -2.78 -4.03
N CYS A 456 26.07 -2.44 -3.02
CA CYS A 456 24.61 -2.51 -3.11
C CYS A 456 24.03 -1.40 -3.98
N ASP A 457 24.25 -0.13 -3.62
CA ASP A 457 23.51 0.97 -4.23
C ASP A 457 24.16 1.46 -5.52
N ASN A 458 25.49 1.55 -5.58
CA ASN A 458 26.18 2.07 -6.76
C ASN A 458 26.36 1.04 -7.88
N ARG A 459 26.55 -0.24 -7.57
CA ARG A 459 26.71 -1.30 -8.57
C ARG A 459 25.41 -2.05 -8.81
N ILE A 460 24.97 -2.86 -7.84
CA ILE A 460 23.88 -3.84 -8.02
C ILE A 460 22.56 -3.15 -8.34
N LEU A 461 22.09 -2.24 -7.48
CA LEU A 461 20.78 -1.61 -7.64
C LEU A 461 20.71 -0.74 -8.90
N LYS A 462 21.77 0.01 -9.24
CA LYS A 462 21.82 0.83 -10.47
C LYS A 462 21.81 -0.01 -11.75
N PHE A 463 22.51 -1.15 -11.76
CA PHE A 463 22.51 -2.08 -12.89
C PHE A 463 21.11 -2.63 -13.15
N TYR A 464 20.51 -3.26 -12.14
CA TYR A 464 19.20 -3.90 -12.30
C TYR A 464 18.07 -2.89 -12.52
N LYS A 465 18.14 -1.66 -11.98
CA LYS A 465 17.13 -0.60 -12.24
C LYS A 465 16.87 -0.35 -13.73
N ILE A 466 17.87 -0.56 -14.60
CA ILE A 466 17.78 -0.34 -16.05
C ILE A 466 17.52 -1.64 -16.82
N LYS A 467 18.09 -2.76 -16.37
CA LYS A 467 18.10 -4.04 -17.10
C LYS A 467 16.94 -4.96 -16.69
N ASP A 468 16.58 -4.95 -15.41
CA ASP A 468 15.58 -5.83 -14.79
C ASP A 468 14.91 -5.13 -13.59
N PRO A 469 13.87 -4.31 -13.86
CA PRO A 469 13.18 -3.56 -12.81
C PRO A 469 12.42 -4.48 -11.84
N ASP A 470 12.05 -5.70 -12.24
CA ASP A 470 11.36 -6.64 -11.37
C ASP A 470 12.31 -7.21 -10.32
N PHE A 471 13.51 -7.65 -10.70
CA PHE A 471 14.54 -8.09 -9.76
C PHE A 471 15.03 -6.95 -8.86
N HIS A 472 15.14 -5.72 -9.39
CA HIS A 472 15.42 -4.52 -8.58
C HIS A 472 14.37 -4.31 -7.48
N ASN A 473 13.09 -4.41 -7.82
CA ASN A 473 11.98 -4.30 -6.86
C ASN A 473 12.00 -5.44 -5.82
N VAL A 474 12.38 -6.66 -6.21
CA VAL A 474 12.54 -7.79 -5.29
C VAL A 474 13.65 -7.51 -4.27
N ILE A 475 14.85 -7.14 -4.70
CA ILE A 475 15.97 -6.83 -3.79
C ILE A 475 15.58 -5.73 -2.80
N GLN A 476 15.02 -4.61 -3.27
CA GLN A 476 14.63 -3.50 -2.40
C GLN A 476 13.58 -3.90 -1.37
N ARG A 477 12.54 -4.63 -1.77
CA ARG A 477 11.50 -5.10 -0.85
C ARG A 477 12.04 -6.07 0.19
N LEU A 478 12.94 -6.97 -0.20
CA LEU A 478 13.53 -7.93 0.74
C LEU A 478 14.46 -7.24 1.75
N MET A 479 15.33 -6.33 1.32
CA MET A 479 16.18 -5.55 2.25
C MET A 479 15.35 -4.71 3.23
N SER A 480 14.35 -3.97 2.75
CA SER A 480 13.47 -3.17 3.63
C SER A 480 12.47 -3.99 4.46
N SER A 481 12.32 -5.29 4.17
CA SER A 481 11.60 -6.23 5.03
C SER A 481 12.53 -6.77 6.11
N ASP A 482 13.75 -7.15 5.74
CA ASP A 482 14.81 -7.60 6.64
C ASP A 482 15.16 -6.55 7.70
N GLU A 483 15.32 -5.27 7.32
CA GLU A 483 15.50 -4.14 8.25
C GLU A 483 14.41 -4.08 9.34
N LYS A 484 13.15 -4.32 8.95
CA LYS A 484 12.00 -4.30 9.88
C LYS A 484 11.97 -5.54 10.78
N PHE A 485 12.25 -6.72 10.23
CA PHE A 485 12.36 -7.95 11.03
C PHE A 485 13.55 -7.89 12.00
N ALA A 486 14.67 -7.29 11.62
CA ALA A 486 15.80 -7.04 12.50
C ALA A 486 15.42 -6.10 13.64
N ALA A 487 14.74 -4.98 13.36
CA ALA A 487 14.24 -4.08 14.40
C ALA A 487 13.24 -4.78 15.35
N ALA A 488 12.26 -5.51 14.81
CA ALA A 488 11.30 -6.29 15.60
C ALA A 488 11.99 -7.39 16.44
N LYS A 489 13.09 -8.00 15.94
CA LYS A 489 13.92 -8.96 16.69
C LYS A 489 14.66 -8.30 17.84
N VAL A 490 15.27 -7.13 17.62
CA VAL A 490 15.93 -6.33 18.67
C VAL A 490 14.94 -5.99 19.79
N ASP A 491 13.71 -5.65 19.42
CA ASP A 491 12.63 -5.35 20.36
C ASP A 491 12.04 -6.59 21.07
N GLY A 492 12.44 -7.81 20.68
CA GLY A 492 11.94 -9.06 21.24
C GLY A 492 10.54 -9.47 20.76
N PHE A 493 10.20 -9.16 19.50
CA PHE A 493 8.93 -9.51 18.84
C PHE A 493 7.67 -8.95 19.55
N LYS A 494 7.81 -7.85 20.32
CA LYS A 494 6.71 -7.18 21.04
C LYS A 494 5.53 -6.76 20.14
N GLU A 495 5.80 -6.41 18.89
CA GLU A 495 4.78 -6.04 17.90
C GLU A 495 3.70 -7.13 17.74
N PHE A 496 4.10 -8.40 17.80
CA PHE A 496 3.22 -9.56 17.60
C PHE A 496 2.47 -9.97 18.88
N GLN A 497 2.87 -9.48 20.06
CA GLN A 497 2.23 -9.82 21.34
C GLN A 497 0.78 -9.31 21.45
N ASN A 498 0.46 -8.20 20.77
CA ASN A 498 -0.81 -7.48 20.93
C ASN A 498 -1.86 -7.83 19.86
N PHE A 499 -1.81 -9.04 19.29
CA PHE A 499 -2.76 -9.49 18.28
C PHE A 499 -4.16 -9.74 18.85
N LYS A 500 -5.16 -8.98 18.40
CA LYS A 500 -6.53 -9.03 18.94
C LYS A 500 -7.43 -9.95 18.09
N ILE A 501 -7.49 -11.22 18.45
CA ILE A 501 -8.39 -12.20 17.83
C ILE A 501 -9.86 -11.81 18.11
N SER A 502 -10.65 -11.65 17.06
CA SER A 502 -12.06 -11.30 17.18
C SER A 502 -12.91 -12.50 17.58
N LYS A 503 -13.20 -12.62 18.88
CA LYS A 503 -14.12 -13.64 19.44
C LYS A 503 -15.61 -13.30 19.24
N LYS A 504 -15.92 -12.26 18.44
CA LYS A 504 -17.30 -11.82 18.17
C LYS A 504 -17.97 -12.78 17.18
N LYS A 505 -19.06 -13.43 17.61
CA LYS A 505 -19.98 -14.12 16.71
C LYS A 505 -20.69 -13.07 15.84
N LEU A 506 -20.40 -13.07 14.54
CA LEU A 506 -21.08 -12.21 13.58
C LEU A 506 -22.47 -12.77 13.32
N SER A 507 -23.51 -12.03 13.70
CA SER A 507 -24.86 -12.26 13.18
C SER A 507 -24.92 -11.84 11.71
N SER A 508 -25.79 -12.46 10.93
CA SER A 508 -26.14 -11.92 9.62
C SER A 508 -26.64 -10.46 9.77
N PRO A 509 -26.21 -9.52 8.91
CA PRO A 509 -26.67 -8.15 9.00
C PRO A 509 -28.16 -8.05 8.62
N ASP A 510 -28.94 -7.35 9.44
CA ASP A 510 -30.33 -7.05 9.15
C ASP A 510 -30.41 -5.93 8.10
N PHE A 511 -30.84 -6.30 6.90
CA PHE A 511 -31.12 -5.35 5.82
C PHE A 511 -32.57 -4.88 5.90
N ASP A 512 -32.77 -3.55 5.94
CA ASP A 512 -34.10 -2.96 5.79
C ASP A 512 -34.64 -3.22 4.38
N LYS A 513 -35.62 -4.12 4.29
CA LYS A 513 -36.32 -4.46 3.05
C LYS A 513 -37.56 -3.59 2.81
N THR A 514 -37.73 -2.50 3.57
CA THR A 514 -38.85 -1.57 3.42
C THR A 514 -38.46 -0.34 2.61
N PHE A 515 -39.31 0.02 1.64
CA PHE A 515 -39.17 1.29 0.93
C PHE A 515 -39.86 2.42 1.71
N ARG A 516 -39.26 3.61 1.68
CA ARG A 516 -39.89 4.82 2.24
C ARG A 516 -41.20 5.10 1.52
N LYS A 517 -42.26 5.39 2.28
CA LYS A 517 -43.60 5.69 1.74
C LYS A 517 -43.60 7.03 1.00
N PHE A 518 -44.31 7.09 -0.12
CA PHE A 518 -44.61 8.36 -0.79
C PHE A 518 -45.56 9.22 0.06
N THR A 519 -45.37 10.54 0.02
CA THR A 519 -46.24 11.50 0.72
C THR A 519 -47.42 11.94 -0.17
N PHE A 520 -48.40 12.65 0.41
CA PHE A 520 -49.52 13.22 -0.34
C PHE A 520 -49.12 14.30 -1.38
N ILE A 521 -47.88 14.78 -1.37
CA ILE A 521 -47.39 15.73 -2.38
C ILE A 521 -46.91 14.92 -3.59
N LYS A 522 -47.75 14.87 -4.65
CA LYS A 522 -47.47 14.12 -5.88
C LYS A 522 -46.27 14.65 -6.68
N MET A 523 -45.92 15.92 -6.52
CA MET A 523 -44.76 16.57 -7.16
C MET A 523 -43.61 16.73 -6.15
N GLY A 524 -42.38 16.94 -6.63
CA GLY A 524 -41.20 17.02 -5.76
C GLY A 524 -41.24 18.08 -4.64
N ASN A 525 -42.05 19.14 -4.76
CA ASN A 525 -42.31 20.07 -3.67
C ASN A 525 -43.72 20.69 -3.74
N LYS A 526 -44.13 21.36 -2.65
CA LYS A 526 -45.45 21.98 -2.50
C LYS A 526 -45.68 23.14 -3.48
N LEU A 527 -44.65 23.92 -3.82
CA LEU A 527 -44.78 25.06 -4.74
C LEU A 527 -45.13 24.60 -6.16
N ILE A 528 -44.37 23.63 -6.68
CA ILE A 528 -44.64 22.99 -7.98
C ILE A 528 -46.01 22.31 -7.94
N SER A 529 -46.33 21.57 -6.87
CA SER A 529 -47.65 20.93 -6.73
C SER A 529 -48.80 21.95 -6.73
N ASN A 530 -48.60 23.15 -6.21
CA ASN A 530 -49.62 24.20 -6.21
C ASN A 530 -49.78 24.84 -7.60
N VAL A 531 -48.69 25.11 -8.31
CA VAL A 531 -48.75 25.62 -9.70
C VAL A 531 -49.41 24.61 -10.63
N TRP A 532 -49.07 23.32 -10.51
CA TRP A 532 -49.70 22.23 -11.26
C TRP A 532 -51.17 21.94 -10.86
N LYS A 533 -51.69 22.59 -9.82
CA LYS A 533 -53.12 22.58 -9.44
C LYS A 533 -53.89 23.80 -9.95
N ILE A 534 -53.23 24.77 -10.59
CA ILE A 534 -53.93 25.89 -11.23
C ILE A 534 -54.76 25.31 -12.37
N ALA A 535 -56.08 25.49 -12.30
CA ALA A 535 -57.00 25.04 -13.33
C ALA A 535 -56.82 25.89 -14.59
N THR A 536 -56.29 25.29 -15.65
CA THR A 536 -56.10 25.92 -16.96
C THR A 536 -57.09 25.33 -17.97
N GLY A 537 -57.62 26.20 -18.84
CA GLY A 537 -58.62 25.85 -19.84
C GLY A 537 -59.00 27.07 -20.66
N LEU A 538 -59.57 26.86 -21.86
CA LEU A 538 -60.02 27.95 -22.74
C LEU A 538 -61.12 28.80 -22.08
N ASP A 539 -61.92 28.19 -21.21
CA ASP A 539 -62.95 28.83 -20.37
C ASP A 539 -62.39 29.91 -19.41
N LYS A 540 -61.07 29.93 -19.16
CA LYS A 540 -60.40 30.90 -18.29
C LYS A 540 -59.81 32.10 -19.03
N ILE A 541 -59.78 32.07 -20.37
CA ILE A 541 -59.00 33.02 -21.18
C ILE A 541 -59.87 34.12 -21.80
N GLU A 542 -61.16 33.86 -22.03
CA GLU A 542 -62.08 34.88 -22.55
C GLU A 542 -62.30 36.00 -21.53
N GLN A 543 -61.77 37.19 -21.82
CA GLN A 543 -61.98 38.42 -21.07
C GLN A 543 -62.53 39.49 -22.01
N GLU A 544 -63.78 39.92 -21.81
CA GLU A 544 -64.41 40.94 -22.65
C GLU A 544 -63.74 42.31 -22.47
N VAL A 545 -63.29 42.90 -23.59
CA VAL A 545 -62.66 44.23 -23.60
C VAL A 545 -63.72 45.33 -23.66
N LYS A 546 -63.50 46.43 -22.92
CA LYS A 546 -64.40 47.60 -22.91
C LYS A 546 -64.52 48.26 -24.29
N ARG A 547 -65.63 48.95 -24.56
CA ARG A 547 -65.92 49.59 -25.85
C ARG A 547 -65.47 51.07 -25.92
N PRO A 548 -64.89 51.57 -27.04
CA PRO A 548 -64.43 52.96 -27.20
C PRO A 548 -65.47 54.05 -26.94
N GLU A 549 -66.73 53.79 -27.29
CA GLU A 549 -67.83 54.75 -27.24
C GLU A 549 -68.09 55.27 -25.82
N GLY A 550 -68.05 54.38 -24.82
CA GLY A 550 -68.25 54.75 -23.42
C GLY A 550 -67.11 55.61 -22.85
N VAL A 551 -65.90 55.51 -23.43
CA VAL A 551 -64.76 56.35 -23.04
C VAL A 551 -64.86 57.74 -23.68
N TYR A 552 -65.40 57.85 -24.90
CA TYR A 552 -65.63 59.14 -25.56
C TYR A 552 -66.70 59.94 -24.82
N GLN A 553 -67.84 59.30 -24.52
CA GLN A 553 -68.93 59.91 -23.75
C GLN A 553 -68.47 60.33 -22.35
N ALA A 554 -67.64 59.53 -21.67
CA ALA A 554 -67.07 59.90 -20.37
C ALA A 554 -66.11 61.10 -20.45
N ALA A 555 -65.35 61.24 -21.56
CA ALA A 555 -64.52 62.42 -21.80
C ALA A 555 -65.36 63.67 -22.08
N GLN A 556 -66.40 63.55 -22.91
CA GLN A 556 -67.35 64.63 -23.21
C GLN A 556 -68.10 65.10 -21.95
N SER A 557 -68.66 64.19 -21.15
CA SER A 557 -69.34 64.54 -19.89
C SER A 557 -68.42 65.25 -18.91
N LYS A 558 -67.14 64.85 -18.84
CA LYS A 558 -66.14 65.55 -18.02
C LYS A 558 -65.88 66.96 -18.53
N TRP A 559 -65.78 67.15 -19.84
CA TRP A 559 -65.61 68.47 -20.44
C TRP A 559 -66.80 69.39 -20.17
N GLU A 560 -68.02 68.91 -20.43
CA GLU A 560 -69.27 69.65 -20.17
C GLU A 560 -69.38 70.06 -18.69
N SER A 561 -68.93 69.20 -17.76
CA SER A 561 -68.88 69.54 -16.33
C SER A 561 -67.80 70.57 -15.94
N LYS A 562 -66.67 70.65 -16.66
CA LYS A 562 -65.58 71.62 -16.40
C LYS A 562 -65.96 73.06 -16.77
N VAL A 563 -66.75 73.25 -17.83
CA VAL A 563 -67.16 74.59 -18.31
C VAL A 563 -68.06 75.33 -17.29
N ALA A 564 -68.63 74.61 -16.31
CA ALA A 564 -69.56 75.17 -15.33
C ALA A 564 -68.95 75.47 -13.93
N SER A 565 -67.67 75.18 -13.67
CA SER A 565 -67.07 75.42 -12.35
C SER A 565 -65.59 75.79 -12.41
N ASP A 566 -65.27 77.05 -12.11
CA ASP A 566 -63.89 77.52 -11.94
C ASP A 566 -63.25 76.96 -10.66
N GLY A 567 -62.16 76.20 -10.83
CA GLY A 567 -61.12 76.04 -9.81
C GLY A 567 -61.07 74.72 -9.03
N SER A 568 -60.08 73.88 -9.37
CA SER A 568 -59.20 73.21 -8.38
C SER A 568 -57.98 72.58 -9.06
N ASN A 569 -56.78 73.13 -8.83
CA ASN A 569 -55.51 72.53 -9.23
C ASN A 569 -55.02 71.56 -8.15
N GLU A 570 -54.83 70.26 -8.44
CA GLU A 570 -53.87 69.42 -7.68
C GLU A 570 -53.38 68.09 -8.31
N GLU A 571 -53.91 67.58 -9.44
CA GLU A 571 -53.45 66.30 -10.07
C GLU A 571 -52.49 66.44 -11.28
N ALA A 572 -51.66 67.48 -11.34
CA ALA A 572 -50.92 67.87 -12.55
C ALA A 572 -49.85 66.88 -13.12
N LYS A 573 -49.57 65.74 -12.48
CA LYS A 573 -48.48 64.81 -12.90
C LYS A 573 -48.94 63.58 -13.70
N ASP A 574 -50.03 62.92 -13.31
CA ASP A 574 -50.53 61.72 -14.01
C ASP A 574 -51.63 62.04 -15.04
N GLU A 575 -52.13 63.27 -15.05
CA GLU A 575 -53.15 63.74 -15.99
C GLU A 575 -52.72 63.51 -17.45
N ILE A 576 -51.45 63.75 -17.79
CA ILE A 576 -50.89 63.49 -19.12
C ILE A 576 -50.99 62.00 -19.50
N ILE A 577 -50.74 61.08 -18.57
CA ILE A 577 -50.80 59.62 -18.84
C ILE A 577 -52.26 59.19 -19.00
N ARG A 578 -53.19 59.70 -18.18
CA ARG A 578 -54.63 59.44 -18.32
C ARG A 578 -55.18 59.98 -19.65
N GLN A 579 -54.79 61.20 -20.01
CA GLN A 579 -55.12 61.79 -21.30
C GLN A 579 -54.54 60.95 -22.45
N TRP A 580 -53.29 60.50 -22.37
CA TRP A 580 -52.67 59.65 -23.39
C TRP A 580 -53.30 58.25 -23.50
N GLN A 581 -53.69 57.62 -22.39
CA GLN A 581 -54.45 56.37 -22.41
C GLN A 581 -55.83 56.56 -23.06
N THR A 582 -56.51 57.66 -22.72
CA THR A 582 -57.81 58.04 -23.30
C THR A 582 -57.68 58.28 -24.80
N LEU A 583 -56.72 59.10 -25.23
CA LEU A 583 -56.43 59.36 -26.64
C LEU A 583 -56.03 58.07 -27.39
N ARG A 584 -55.20 57.19 -26.82
CA ARG A 584 -54.88 55.87 -27.41
C ARG A 584 -56.13 55.02 -27.66
N PHE A 585 -57.07 55.03 -26.72
CA PHE A 585 -58.30 54.24 -26.80
C PHE A 585 -59.31 54.83 -27.81
N LEU A 586 -59.35 56.16 -27.90
CA LEU A 586 -60.24 56.89 -28.81
C LEU A 586 -59.69 57.02 -30.25
N ARG A 587 -58.36 56.89 -30.43
CA ARG A 587 -57.65 57.06 -31.72
C ARG A 587 -58.26 56.26 -32.86
N SER A 588 -58.78 55.07 -32.59
CA SER A 588 -59.28 54.16 -33.62
C SER A 588 -60.61 54.60 -34.25
N ARG A 589 -61.31 55.61 -33.68
CA ARG A 589 -62.59 56.10 -34.21
C ARG A 589 -62.71 57.62 -34.35
N TYR A 590 -62.14 58.38 -33.42
CA TYR A 590 -62.35 59.84 -33.34
C TYR A 590 -61.13 60.65 -33.77
N LEU A 591 -60.22 60.05 -34.57
CA LEU A 591 -58.93 60.65 -34.95
C LEU A 591 -59.06 62.01 -35.63
N PHE A 592 -60.12 62.23 -36.42
CA PHE A 592 -60.29 63.48 -37.16
C PHE A 592 -60.63 64.67 -36.25
N ASP A 593 -61.24 64.46 -35.07
CA ASP A 593 -61.52 65.52 -34.10
C ASP A 593 -60.30 65.93 -33.26
N PHE A 594 -59.16 65.25 -33.41
CA PHE A 594 -57.92 65.56 -32.69
C PHE A 594 -57.23 66.81 -33.26
N ASP A 595 -57.70 67.34 -34.39
CA ASP A 595 -57.25 68.62 -34.96
C ASP A 595 -57.52 69.82 -34.03
N LYS A 596 -58.54 69.72 -33.18
CA LYS A 596 -58.88 70.71 -32.13
C LYS A 596 -58.06 70.54 -30.84
N VAL A 597 -57.28 69.45 -30.71
CA VAL A 597 -56.47 69.16 -29.51
C VAL A 597 -55.07 69.74 -29.67
N ASN A 598 -54.70 70.67 -28.79
CA ASN A 598 -53.33 71.18 -28.67
C ASN A 598 -52.74 70.89 -27.28
N GLU A 599 -51.42 71.06 -27.12
CA GLU A 599 -50.70 70.72 -25.87
C GLU A 599 -51.18 71.51 -24.63
N ASN A 600 -51.83 72.68 -24.83
CA ASN A 600 -52.35 73.51 -23.75
C ASN A 600 -53.82 73.18 -23.39
N THR A 601 -54.57 72.55 -24.29
CA THR A 601 -56.00 72.19 -24.11
C THR A 601 -56.22 70.70 -23.85
N GLY A 602 -55.30 69.83 -24.29
CA GLY A 602 -55.38 68.39 -24.06
C GLY A 602 -56.68 67.76 -24.59
N VAL A 603 -57.17 66.71 -23.93
CA VAL A 603 -58.41 65.99 -24.31
C VAL A 603 -59.64 66.91 -24.32
N ASP A 604 -59.64 67.97 -23.50
CA ASP A 604 -60.70 68.98 -23.48
C ASP A 604 -60.80 69.77 -24.81
N GLY A 605 -59.72 69.78 -25.62
CA GLY A 605 -59.69 70.39 -26.94
C GLY A 605 -60.60 69.72 -27.98
N LEU A 606 -60.93 68.42 -27.83
CA LEU A 606 -61.82 67.68 -28.74
C LEU A 606 -63.20 68.35 -28.95
N PHE A 607 -63.61 69.21 -28.02
CA PHE A 607 -64.96 69.76 -27.91
C PHE A 607 -65.02 71.31 -28.06
N GLY A 608 -63.89 72.00 -28.33
CA GLY A 608 -63.79 73.47 -28.37
C GLY A 608 -63.85 74.13 -29.75
N THR A 609 -64.07 75.46 -29.79
CA THR A 609 -64.13 76.30 -31.02
C THR A 609 -62.83 77.06 -31.31
N TYR A 610 -62.46 77.18 -32.58
CA TYR A 610 -61.09 77.42 -33.06
C TYR A 610 -60.51 78.85 -32.94
N GLU A 611 -61.35 79.90 -32.84
CA GLU A 611 -60.93 81.29 -33.15
C GLU A 611 -60.07 82.03 -32.11
N LYS A 612 -59.78 81.47 -30.93
CA LYS A 612 -59.04 82.16 -29.84
C LYS A 612 -57.51 81.99 -29.83
N ALA A 613 -56.92 81.35 -30.84
CA ALA A 613 -55.53 80.88 -30.78
C ALA A 613 -54.45 81.80 -31.40
N GLU A 614 -54.79 82.72 -32.31
CA GLU A 614 -53.76 83.46 -33.07
C GLU A 614 -53.26 84.77 -32.40
N GLU A 615 -54.08 85.45 -31.58
CA GLU A 615 -53.70 86.78 -31.03
C GLU A 615 -52.55 86.76 -30.00
N SER A 616 -52.21 85.60 -29.40
CA SER A 616 -51.13 85.51 -28.40
C SER A 616 -49.71 85.26 -28.96
N GLY A 617 -49.54 85.19 -30.28
CA GLY A 617 -48.27 84.80 -30.91
C GLY A 617 -47.15 85.83 -30.88
N ASP A 618 -47.46 87.12 -31.08
CA ASP A 618 -46.43 88.15 -31.32
C ASP A 618 -45.79 88.72 -30.03
N ASP A 619 -46.55 88.81 -28.92
CA ASP A 619 -46.03 89.30 -27.63
C ASP A 619 -44.94 88.37 -27.04
N ILE A 620 -44.94 87.08 -27.43
CA ILE A 620 -43.89 86.11 -27.05
C ILE A 620 -42.60 86.34 -27.86
N LYS A 621 -42.70 86.71 -29.15
CA LYS A 621 -41.54 87.01 -30.00
C LYS A 621 -40.78 88.25 -29.50
N GLU A 622 -41.48 89.30 -29.11
CA GLU A 622 -40.85 90.56 -28.70
C GLU A 622 -40.06 90.40 -27.38
N LYS A 623 -40.61 89.64 -26.42
CA LYS A 623 -39.91 89.26 -25.16
C LYS A 623 -38.66 88.40 -25.38
N LEU A 624 -38.65 87.55 -26.41
CA LEU A 624 -37.47 86.77 -26.82
C LEU A 624 -36.37 87.66 -27.42
N LEU A 625 -36.74 88.58 -28.31
CA LEU A 625 -35.83 89.57 -28.91
C LEU A 625 -35.16 90.49 -27.86
N PHE A 626 -35.91 90.89 -26.83
CA PHE A 626 -35.35 91.70 -25.73
C PHE A 626 -34.29 90.94 -24.92
N LYS A 627 -34.55 89.67 -24.55
CA LYS A 627 -33.58 88.82 -23.82
C LYS A 627 -32.28 88.58 -24.61
N ILE A 628 -32.38 88.31 -25.91
CA ILE A 628 -31.21 88.06 -26.78
C ILE A 628 -30.32 89.32 -26.87
N ASN A 629 -30.92 90.49 -27.09
CA ASN A 629 -30.20 91.76 -27.14
C ASN A 629 -29.54 92.14 -25.80
N GLN A 630 -30.14 91.79 -24.66
CA GLN A 630 -29.57 92.08 -23.34
C GLN A 630 -28.27 91.30 -23.07
N VAL A 631 -28.19 90.04 -23.49
CA VAL A 631 -26.96 89.23 -23.40
C VAL A 631 -25.87 89.77 -24.33
N HIS A 632 -26.24 90.21 -25.55
CA HIS A 632 -25.27 90.78 -26.48
C HIS A 632 -24.70 92.11 -25.97
N ARG A 633 -25.53 92.98 -25.38
CA ARG A 633 -25.09 94.24 -24.74
C ARG A 633 -24.12 94.01 -23.59
N LYS A 634 -24.34 93.01 -22.73
CA LYS A 634 -23.41 92.66 -21.64
C LYS A 634 -22.01 92.30 -22.17
N ARG A 635 -21.93 91.36 -23.12
CA ARG A 635 -20.64 90.99 -23.75
C ARG A 635 -19.94 92.16 -24.45
N LEU A 636 -20.70 93.10 -25.02
CA LEU A 636 -20.15 94.31 -25.63
C LEU A 636 -19.62 95.31 -24.59
N GLN A 637 -20.17 95.30 -23.37
CA GLN A 637 -19.72 96.11 -22.24
C GLN A 637 -18.46 95.53 -21.61
N ASP A 638 -18.41 94.21 -21.36
CA ASP A 638 -17.21 93.51 -20.87
C ASP A 638 -16.00 93.74 -21.79
N ALA A 639 -16.20 93.70 -23.12
CA ALA A 639 -15.18 93.98 -24.12
C ALA A 639 -14.71 95.45 -24.13
N ARG A 640 -15.60 96.40 -23.81
CA ARG A 640 -15.26 97.83 -23.66
C ARG A 640 -14.47 98.07 -22.38
N GLU A 641 -14.84 97.44 -21.27
CA GLU A 641 -14.14 97.54 -19.99
C GLU A 641 -12.73 96.93 -20.06
N TYR A 642 -12.54 95.81 -20.76
CA TYR A 642 -11.21 95.25 -21.04
C TYR A 642 -10.32 96.23 -21.83
N ARG A 643 -10.88 96.90 -22.84
CA ARG A 643 -10.14 97.92 -23.63
C ARG A 643 -9.79 99.15 -22.78
N ILE A 644 -10.72 99.64 -21.96
CA ILE A 644 -10.49 100.75 -21.03
C ILE A 644 -9.43 100.39 -19.98
N GLY A 645 -9.42 99.15 -19.48
CA GLY A 645 -8.38 98.65 -18.57
C GLY A 645 -6.98 98.64 -19.21
N LYS A 646 -6.89 98.29 -20.50
CA LYS A 646 -5.64 98.30 -21.26
C LYS A 646 -5.16 99.72 -21.56
N GLU A 647 -6.06 100.65 -21.88
CA GLU A 647 -5.73 102.08 -22.05
C GLU A 647 -5.37 102.76 -20.71
N ARG A 648 -6.00 102.41 -19.58
CA ARG A 648 -5.62 102.91 -18.24
C ARG A 648 -4.21 102.47 -17.83
N LYS A 649 -3.83 101.22 -18.05
CA LYS A 649 -2.45 100.75 -17.78
C LYS A 649 -1.41 101.45 -18.66
N LYS A 650 -1.77 101.86 -19.89
CA LYS A 650 -0.89 102.67 -20.73
C LYS A 650 -0.76 104.11 -20.22
N ARG A 651 -1.87 104.73 -19.81
CA ARG A 651 -1.89 106.13 -19.32
C ARG A 651 -1.19 106.30 -17.96
N ALA A 652 -1.29 105.32 -17.06
CA ALA A 652 -0.60 105.31 -15.78
C ALA A 652 0.94 105.20 -15.87
N LEU A 653 1.47 104.76 -17.02
CA LEU A 653 2.92 104.73 -17.30
C LEU A 653 3.43 106.04 -17.94
N GLU A 654 2.52 106.93 -18.37
CA GLU A 654 2.84 108.18 -19.07
C GLU A 654 2.68 109.43 -18.15
N GLU A 655 1.86 109.37 -17.08
CA GLU A 655 1.69 110.50 -16.13
C GLU A 655 2.83 110.66 -15.09
N ASP A 656 3.55 109.58 -14.74
CA ASP A 656 4.60 109.60 -13.69
C ASP A 656 5.97 110.17 -14.15
N THR A 657 6.07 110.79 -15.32
CA THR A 657 7.35 111.31 -15.89
C THR A 657 7.44 112.83 -16.08
N LEU A 658 6.51 113.62 -15.54
CA LEU A 658 6.53 115.10 -15.66
C LEU A 658 6.24 115.90 -14.38
N ASP A 659 6.93 115.61 -13.28
CA ASP A 659 7.59 116.71 -12.52
C ASP A 659 8.85 116.26 -11.75
N LYS A 660 9.71 117.22 -11.37
CA LYS A 660 11.16 117.02 -11.22
C LYS A 660 11.63 116.37 -9.91
N GLY A 661 12.20 115.17 -10.08
CA GLY A 661 13.67 115.03 -10.12
C GLY A 661 14.44 114.81 -8.80
N GLY A 662 15.20 113.72 -8.72
CA GLY A 662 16.16 113.53 -7.61
C GLY A 662 16.84 112.15 -7.53
N LYS A 663 17.98 112.01 -8.22
CA LYS A 663 19.07 111.03 -7.93
C LYS A 663 18.76 109.51 -7.87
N LYS A 664 19.34 108.85 -8.88
CA LYS A 664 20.19 107.64 -8.81
C LYS A 664 19.55 106.24 -8.69
N THR A 665 20.14 105.37 -9.53
CA THR A 665 20.34 103.92 -9.36
C THR A 665 19.09 103.03 -9.46
N LYS A 666 18.92 102.30 -10.57
CA LYS A 666 19.51 100.95 -10.87
C LYS A 666 18.56 99.84 -10.37
N LEU A 667 18.35 98.70 -11.03
CA LEU A 667 19.03 97.99 -12.12
C LEU A 667 18.00 97.05 -12.81
N ARG A 668 18.15 96.82 -14.12
CA ARG A 668 18.16 95.49 -14.81
C ARG A 668 16.96 94.54 -14.77
N LEU A 669 16.78 93.67 -15.78
CA LEU A 669 17.22 93.64 -17.21
C LEU A 669 16.23 92.70 -17.96
N PRO A 670 16.53 92.18 -19.16
CA PRO A 670 15.61 92.14 -20.30
C PRO A 670 14.66 90.90 -20.24
N ASP A 671 13.59 90.76 -21.02
CA ASP A 671 13.37 91.08 -22.44
C ASP A 671 14.12 90.12 -23.41
N TYR A 672 13.48 89.82 -24.53
CA TYR A 672 13.91 88.99 -25.68
C TYR A 672 13.94 87.44 -25.62
N ASN A 673 13.27 86.88 -26.64
CA ASN A 673 13.62 85.73 -27.48
C ASN A 673 14.78 84.80 -27.07
N SER A 674 14.44 83.54 -26.80
CA SER A 674 15.01 82.34 -27.46
C SER A 674 14.07 81.15 -27.13
N GLN A 675 13.88 80.11 -27.95
CA GLN A 675 14.88 79.13 -28.44
C GLN A 675 15.64 78.43 -27.31
N THR A 676 15.83 77.11 -27.49
CA THR A 676 16.85 76.24 -26.86
C THR A 676 16.82 76.15 -25.33
N GLU A 677 16.35 75.05 -24.74
CA GLU A 677 17.02 73.73 -24.58
C GLU A 677 17.46 73.54 -23.11
N GLY A 678 17.91 72.34 -22.76
CA GLY A 678 17.88 71.79 -21.41
C GLY A 678 16.60 70.94 -21.23
N ASP A 679 16.42 69.84 -21.94
CA ASP A 679 17.42 68.87 -22.42
C ASP A 679 18.30 68.32 -21.28
N GLU A 680 17.72 67.42 -20.49
CA GLU A 680 18.12 66.02 -20.57
C GLU A 680 16.82 65.25 -20.93
N LEU A 681 16.74 64.58 -22.09
CA LEU A 681 17.39 63.30 -22.42
C LEU A 681 16.92 62.20 -21.47
N THR A 682 16.38 61.06 -21.90
CA THR A 682 16.36 60.46 -23.26
C THR A 682 15.13 59.53 -23.33
N SER A 683 14.31 59.58 -24.39
CA SER A 683 14.33 58.65 -25.55
C SER A 683 14.06 57.16 -25.19
N ARG A 684 13.37 56.35 -25.99
CA ARG A 684 12.95 56.51 -27.40
C ARG A 684 11.93 55.41 -27.77
N GLU A 685 11.21 55.63 -28.87
CA GLU A 685 10.83 54.63 -29.88
C GLU A 685 10.23 53.24 -29.49
N THR A 686 8.97 53.09 -29.90
CA THR A 686 8.49 51.94 -30.71
C THR A 686 8.23 50.59 -30.01
N ILE A 687 7.39 49.80 -30.68
CA ILE A 687 7.10 48.39 -30.41
C ILE A 687 8.40 47.57 -30.49
N LEU A 688 8.88 47.13 -29.33
CA LEU A 688 9.76 45.99 -29.03
C LEU A 688 9.46 45.69 -27.54
N GLY A 689 9.19 44.47 -27.07
CA GLY A 689 9.44 43.16 -27.65
C GLY A 689 10.37 42.39 -26.72
N HIS A 690 9.83 41.70 -25.73
CA HIS A 690 10.44 40.67 -24.85
C HIS A 690 9.24 40.14 -23.99
N GLU A 691 8.97 38.84 -23.79
CA GLU A 691 9.76 37.63 -24.04
C GLU A 691 8.98 36.50 -24.73
N LEU A 692 9.63 35.91 -25.74
CA LEU A 692 9.55 34.48 -26.05
C LEU A 692 10.17 33.72 -24.87
N ALA A 693 9.52 32.69 -24.31
CA ALA A 693 9.67 31.29 -24.72
C ALA A 693 11.06 30.70 -24.49
N GLU A 694 11.08 29.44 -24.03
CA GLU A 694 12.25 28.58 -23.77
C GLU A 694 13.16 29.04 -22.61
N GLU A 695 13.83 28.18 -21.85
CA GLU A 695 13.72 26.77 -21.46
C GLU A 695 14.91 26.58 -20.48
N ASN A 696 14.96 25.46 -19.76
CA ASN A 696 16.20 24.89 -19.24
C ASN A 696 17.00 25.60 -18.11
N THR A 697 16.80 25.02 -16.93
CA THR A 697 17.85 24.43 -16.06
C THR A 697 18.49 25.24 -14.93
N LYS A 698 18.78 24.45 -13.88
CA LYS A 698 19.87 24.59 -12.88
C LYS A 698 19.72 25.56 -11.71
N THR A 699 19.34 24.96 -10.57
CA THR A 699 20.10 24.97 -9.30
C THR A 699 20.56 26.29 -8.68
N GLY A 700 19.91 26.66 -7.57
CA GLY A 700 20.57 26.70 -6.25
C GLY A 700 21.16 28.03 -5.74
N GLY A 701 21.13 28.21 -4.40
CA GLY A 701 21.84 29.26 -3.67
C GLY A 701 21.04 30.57 -3.51
N ALA A 702 20.18 30.79 -2.51
CA ALA A 702 20.30 30.71 -1.05
C ALA A 702 20.98 31.93 -0.38
N LYS A 703 20.14 32.75 0.30
CA LYS A 703 20.28 33.39 1.65
C LYS A 703 19.51 34.72 1.67
N ALA A 704 18.46 34.82 2.49
CA ALA A 704 18.46 35.27 3.91
C ALA A 704 18.52 36.82 3.99
N SER A 705 17.86 37.51 4.94
CA SER A 705 17.43 37.14 6.29
C SER A 705 16.13 37.91 6.68
N SER A 706 15.52 37.88 7.87
CA SER A 706 15.76 37.24 9.20
C SER A 706 14.55 37.51 10.11
N GLN A 707 14.18 36.55 10.99
CA GLN A 707 13.50 36.74 12.31
C GLN A 707 12.08 37.35 12.30
N ASP A 708 11.16 37.17 13.28
CA ASP A 708 10.91 36.26 14.43
C ASP A 708 9.43 36.59 14.88
N SER A 709 8.64 35.82 15.65
CA SER A 709 8.70 34.49 16.28
C SER A 709 7.23 34.07 16.62
N ASP A 710 6.75 32.86 16.28
CA ASP A 710 6.57 31.67 17.16
C ASP A 710 5.06 31.33 17.44
N GLU A 711 4.81 30.12 17.97
CA GLU A 711 3.56 29.46 18.38
C GLU A 711 2.61 28.86 17.31
N GLY A 712 2.29 27.56 17.48
CA GLY A 712 0.85 27.22 17.57
C GLY A 712 0.23 26.03 16.82
N LYS A 713 0.88 24.86 16.74
CA LYS A 713 0.28 23.49 16.64
C LYS A 713 -1.06 23.20 15.90
N GLU A 714 -0.91 22.31 14.91
CA GLU A 714 -1.60 21.01 14.72
C GLU A 714 -3.12 20.88 14.39
N ALA A 715 -3.35 20.08 13.32
CA ALA A 715 -4.46 19.15 13.06
C ALA A 715 -5.92 19.69 12.96
N GLY A 716 -6.70 19.44 11.90
CA GLY A 716 -6.50 18.63 10.69
C GLY A 716 -7.35 17.35 10.66
N LYS A 717 -8.26 17.24 9.67
CA LYS A 717 -8.74 15.97 9.06
C LYS A 717 -9.76 16.21 7.94
N SER A 718 -9.43 15.74 6.74
CA SER A 718 -10.40 15.31 5.73
C SER A 718 -9.73 14.30 4.80
N ALA A 719 -10.19 13.05 4.81
CA ALA A 719 -9.74 12.01 3.89
C ALA A 719 -10.63 12.01 2.62
N PRO A 720 -10.08 11.70 1.43
CA PRO A 720 -10.88 11.39 0.25
C PRO A 720 -11.13 9.87 0.15
N GLN A 721 -12.32 9.48 -0.31
CA GLN A 721 -12.58 8.13 -0.82
C GLN A 721 -12.31 8.07 -2.32
N SER A 722 -11.73 6.96 -2.78
CA SER A 722 -11.59 6.58 -4.17
C SER A 722 -12.83 5.87 -4.72
N SER A 723 -12.91 5.78 -6.04
CA SER A 723 -14.09 5.34 -6.80
C SER A 723 -14.03 3.89 -7.29
N THR A 724 -15.15 3.17 -7.10
CA THR A 724 -15.77 2.20 -8.04
C THR A 724 -14.93 1.12 -8.71
N ALA A 725 -15.27 -0.14 -8.42
CA ALA A 725 -16.04 -0.98 -9.35
C ALA A 725 -17.04 -1.83 -8.56
#